data_AF-A0A2C6KEP9-F1
#
_entry.id   AF-A0A2C6KEP9-F1
#
_cell.length_a   1.000
_cell.length_b   1.000
_cell.length_c   1.000
_cell.angle_alpha   90.00
_cell.angle_beta   90.00
_cell.angle_gamma   90.00
#
_symmetry.space_group_name_H-M   'P 1'
#
loop_
_entity.id
_entity.type
_entity.pdbx_description
1 polymer ?
#
loop_
_entity_poly.entity_id
_entity_poly.type
_entity_poly.pdbx_seq_one_letter_code
_entity_poly.pdbx_strand_id
1 'polypeptide(L)'
;MAGRKVFPAGGGEGGPPPRRPPPGESWLLSLLGVRGVQLYKRLRRALGYTSVSIFVLVLGVVYYFARHRLLSTTHVSFSFSGLGLNASFNVPVRYIYLTLQTDKASSHPPPHLKTSDLRVSWSTNPALWPAGARLASQVVDRGDGSYILRYRLRDDIPANHDLIARLSYVGKIDKAVFLPTTVKIPGPLHGPSCPCPVAEGRWTAALGCPDTFTQLERDFEKFPVIDLERLREEGPTLSRSDTLRTVVHYVIKDNQIFRRHFGPLPAFQFFADLVLIHLANAVQLPDVEFFLNIGDWPVETRKPEQGAIPVFSWSGSTDTSDIVLPQWDVAKTSTLGFSKSSSPDLLSIQEDTSAPLSGRIQKAIFRGRDSNLIRVKLALLAKEHPDLLDVAITSWENDAHADAEKKLGGGSKSRVPLERFRDYKYQLLVDGSVAAYRTPYLFMSGSVLLKHDSPYYEWFYADIEPMVHYIPFKSDLSDIIDRLKWAEAHPDEAQAIADRAQTYARENLTPDRIFCYYYRALAQYASRQKGVPTVTPDMVRVEPPAKEATCACPAAPPQETKALPYPLRSVYPSTVATLGEAGQDVVLLSYSSFCNRSSSYMPKFLKTARLFIEKRIPAAFAICDGHLNHYPPLFSFCNYRGNPRLLYLKNGQKIEGDSAETMKDVVLTGFNTVQFVNDHVAPEYRLEVPEDLPETMSQPIPKDNNKPVKIVVANNFDEMVLNGGRDVLLEVYAPWCGHCKSLKPVYEEFARLVASSHASGSLTVAKMNGAENSLPYKQFTWTGYPTIWFIKAGSRTPLPFVGPRTVRGLYDFVQKHATKAPLKIDGVPAEIPFPAGSGAAKAVDSTTFERLVLNADKVGLDLPAAVR
;
A
#
# COMPACT_ATOMS: atom_id res chain seq x y z
N MET A 1 40.61 10.59 53.16
CA MET A 1 41.92 9.99 53.51
C MET A 1 42.86 10.13 52.34
N ALA A 2 44.13 10.41 52.66
CA ALA A 2 45.35 10.26 51.86
C ALA A 2 45.44 10.98 50.50
N GLY A 3 46.27 12.02 50.49
CA GLY A 3 46.81 12.62 49.27
C GLY A 3 48.28 12.28 49.04
N ARG A 4 48.96 13.27 48.43
CA ARG A 4 50.40 13.42 48.19
C ARG A 4 50.98 12.65 47.00
N LYS A 5 51.61 13.40 46.09
CA LYS A 5 53.03 13.72 46.30
C LYS A 5 53.38 15.16 45.90
N VAL A 6 54.20 15.71 46.77
CA VAL A 6 54.78 17.04 46.90
C VAL A 6 56.25 16.93 46.47
N PHE A 7 56.89 18.07 46.16
CA PHE A 7 58.21 18.54 46.65
C PHE A 7 58.92 19.42 45.57
N PRO A 8 59.83 20.36 45.91
CA PRO A 8 59.60 21.56 46.74
C PRO A 8 60.44 22.82 46.36
N ALA A 9 60.12 23.91 47.08
CA ALA A 9 61.01 24.86 47.77
C ALA A 9 61.99 25.81 47.05
N GLY A 10 61.78 27.11 47.38
CA GLY A 10 62.82 28.03 47.88
C GLY A 10 63.40 28.97 46.83
N GLY A 11 63.44 30.29 46.98
CA GLY A 11 63.12 31.20 48.08
C GLY A 11 63.62 32.61 47.68
N GLY A 12 63.28 33.63 48.47
CA GLY A 12 64.10 34.85 48.55
C GLY A 12 63.51 36.16 47.99
N GLU A 13 62.98 36.94 48.92
CA GLU A 13 63.22 38.39 49.13
C GLU A 13 62.59 39.45 48.22
N GLY A 14 62.20 40.55 48.90
CA GLY A 14 61.35 41.61 48.41
C GLY A 14 62.08 42.79 47.78
N GLY A 15 61.32 43.54 46.97
CA GLY A 15 61.66 44.85 46.43
C GLY A 15 60.40 45.75 46.40
N PRO A 16 60.55 47.08 46.28
CA PRO A 16 59.50 48.07 46.55
C PRO A 16 58.38 48.02 45.50
N PRO A 17 57.17 48.55 45.79
CA PRO A 17 56.03 48.39 44.90
C PRO A 17 56.25 49.21 43.60
N PRO A 18 55.95 48.65 42.41
CA PRO A 18 55.99 49.44 41.19
C PRO A 18 54.81 50.41 41.16
N ARG A 19 55.11 51.66 40.82
CA ARG A 19 54.18 52.77 40.63
C ARG A 19 53.02 52.38 39.70
N ARG A 20 51.78 52.73 40.08
CA ARG A 20 50.59 52.57 39.22
C ARG A 20 50.76 53.36 37.92
N PRO A 21 50.45 52.78 36.74
CA PRO A 21 50.38 53.53 35.49
C PRO A 21 49.11 54.39 35.45
N PRO A 22 49.10 55.47 34.65
CA PRO A 22 47.94 56.37 34.54
C PRO A 22 46.72 55.65 33.94
N PRO A 23 45.49 56.08 34.25
CA PRO A 23 44.28 55.36 33.88
C PRO A 23 44.06 55.47 32.37
N GLY A 24 44.11 54.31 31.68
CA GLY A 24 43.82 54.21 30.25
C GLY A 24 44.41 52.97 29.55
N GLU A 25 45.51 52.39 30.06
CA GLU A 25 46.18 51.26 29.39
C GLU A 25 45.72 49.85 29.84
N SER A 26 44.92 49.71 30.91
CA SER A 26 44.59 48.36 31.45
C SER A 26 43.49 47.61 30.67
N TRP A 27 42.63 48.32 29.93
CA TRP A 27 41.49 47.69 29.24
C TRP A 27 41.88 47.05 27.90
N LEU A 28 42.89 47.58 27.21
CA LEU A 28 43.39 47.01 25.95
C LEU A 28 44.27 45.76 26.14
N LEU A 29 44.84 45.58 27.34
CA LEU A 29 45.77 44.47 27.64
C LEU A 29 45.06 43.23 28.23
N SER A 30 43.81 43.33 28.68
CA SER A 30 43.03 42.19 29.19
C SER A 30 42.42 41.31 28.09
N LEU A 31 42.37 41.79 26.85
CA LEU A 31 41.88 41.06 25.67
C LEU A 31 42.96 40.20 24.99
N LEU A 32 44.23 40.38 25.36
CA LEU A 32 45.36 39.67 24.76
C LEU A 32 45.99 38.74 25.81
N GLY A 33 46.00 37.43 25.53
CA GLY A 33 46.67 36.45 26.39
C GLY A 33 48.18 36.73 26.55
N VAL A 34 48.84 36.01 27.48
CA VAL A 34 50.26 36.24 27.89
C VAL A 34 51.23 36.40 26.71
N ARG A 35 51.01 35.66 25.60
CA ARG A 35 51.80 35.77 24.36
C ARG A 35 51.56 37.06 23.56
N GLY A 36 50.34 37.59 23.56
CA GLY A 36 49.98 38.85 22.90
C GLY A 36 50.58 40.07 23.60
N VAL A 37 50.64 40.05 24.94
CA VAL A 37 51.28 41.10 25.73
C VAL A 37 52.81 41.13 25.52
N GLN A 38 53.44 39.96 25.38
CA GLN A 38 54.87 39.86 25.06
C GLN A 38 55.19 40.32 23.63
N LEU A 39 54.32 40.02 22.66
CA LEU A 39 54.44 40.47 21.27
C LEU A 39 54.28 42.00 21.16
N TYR A 40 53.31 42.59 21.86
CA TYR A 40 53.11 44.05 21.94
C TYR A 40 54.33 44.76 22.56
N LYS A 41 54.88 44.23 23.66
CA LYS A 41 56.08 44.79 24.30
C LYS A 41 57.35 44.65 23.44
N ARG A 42 57.45 43.60 22.61
CA ARG A 42 58.56 43.43 21.64
C ARG A 42 58.41 44.33 20.41
N LEU A 43 57.20 44.50 19.88
CA LEU A 43 56.90 45.40 18.76
C LEU A 43 57.06 46.88 19.13
N ARG A 44 56.64 47.27 20.35
CA ARG A 44 56.79 48.66 20.87
C ARG A 44 58.25 49.10 21.03
N ARG A 45 59.20 48.17 21.20
CA ARG A 45 60.64 48.47 21.28
C ARG A 45 61.35 48.50 19.92
N ALA A 46 60.74 47.96 18.87
CA ALA A 46 61.37 47.83 17.55
C ALA A 46 60.94 48.89 16.53
N LEU A 47 59.95 49.74 16.85
CA LEU A 47 59.31 50.62 15.88
C LEU A 47 59.44 52.09 16.31
N GLY A 48 60.29 52.85 15.61
CA GLY A 48 60.36 54.32 15.72
C GLY A 48 59.07 54.98 15.23
N TYR A 49 58.85 56.24 15.64
CA TYR A 49 57.61 57.01 15.45
C TYR A 49 57.04 57.05 14.02
N THR A 50 57.85 56.83 12.98
CA THR A 50 57.41 56.70 11.57
C THR A 50 56.59 55.43 11.29
N SER A 51 56.70 54.40 12.13
CA SER A 51 56.06 53.10 11.90
C SER A 51 54.71 52.94 12.61
N VAL A 52 54.42 53.75 13.63
CA VAL A 52 53.10 53.78 14.29
C VAL A 52 52.05 54.34 13.34
N SER A 53 52.38 55.38 12.58
CA SER A 53 51.48 55.95 11.56
C SER A 53 51.17 54.95 10.45
N ILE A 54 52.16 54.18 9.98
CA ILE A 54 51.96 53.10 8.99
C ILE A 54 51.09 51.98 9.59
N PHE A 55 51.33 51.59 10.83
CA PHE A 55 50.54 50.55 11.50
C PHE A 55 49.07 50.97 11.71
N VAL A 56 48.83 52.23 12.09
CA VAL A 56 47.48 52.81 12.22
C VAL A 56 46.80 52.92 10.86
N LEU A 57 47.53 53.27 9.80
CA LEU A 57 46.99 53.37 8.44
C LEU A 57 46.67 51.99 7.87
N VAL A 58 47.51 50.98 8.12
CA VAL A 58 47.22 49.57 7.78
C VAL A 58 46.02 49.06 8.56
N LEU A 59 45.93 49.33 9.88
CA LEU A 59 44.75 48.99 10.68
C LEU A 59 43.49 49.72 10.20
N GLY A 60 43.61 50.99 9.81
CA GLY A 60 42.51 51.79 9.25
C GLY A 60 42.03 51.28 7.90
N VAL A 61 42.95 50.87 7.03
CA VAL A 61 42.65 50.25 5.73
C VAL A 61 42.05 48.85 5.93
N VAL A 62 42.63 48.02 6.79
CA VAL A 62 42.07 46.70 7.14
C VAL A 62 40.70 46.84 7.79
N TYR A 63 40.49 47.82 8.69
CA TYR A 63 39.21 48.11 9.29
C TYR A 63 38.21 48.63 8.25
N TYR A 64 38.62 49.52 7.34
CA TYR A 64 37.79 50.00 6.25
C TYR A 64 37.37 48.85 5.32
N PHE A 65 38.30 48.01 4.87
CA PHE A 65 37.98 46.86 4.03
C PHE A 65 37.17 45.80 4.79
N ALA A 66 37.46 45.53 6.06
CA ALA A 66 36.69 44.59 6.88
C ALA A 66 35.27 45.12 7.14
N ARG A 67 35.11 46.41 7.47
CA ARG A 67 33.82 47.08 7.68
C ARG A 67 33.03 47.17 6.37
N HIS A 68 33.66 47.55 5.27
CA HIS A 68 33.02 47.60 3.95
C HIS A 68 32.62 46.20 3.48
N ARG A 69 33.44 45.18 3.73
CA ARG A 69 33.11 43.78 3.44
C ARG A 69 31.95 43.30 4.30
N LEU A 70 31.98 43.52 5.62
CA LEU A 70 30.89 43.20 6.56
C LEU A 70 29.59 43.92 6.22
N LEU A 71 29.65 45.20 5.84
CA LEU A 71 28.48 45.98 5.39
C LEU A 71 28.01 45.56 3.99
N SER A 72 28.86 44.96 3.15
CA SER A 72 28.48 44.47 1.82
C SER A 72 27.90 43.05 1.81
N THR A 73 28.25 42.19 2.77
CA THR A 73 27.77 40.81 2.84
C THR A 73 26.26 40.76 3.04
N THR A 74 25.55 40.00 2.21
CA THR A 74 24.12 39.72 2.39
C THR A 74 23.94 38.53 3.32
N HIS A 75 23.02 38.62 4.28
CA HIS A 75 22.66 37.49 5.12
C HIS A 75 21.42 36.82 4.55
N VAL A 76 21.47 35.48 4.51
CA VAL A 76 20.37 34.64 4.02
C VAL A 76 19.87 33.78 5.17
N SER A 77 18.57 33.71 5.37
CA SER A 77 17.92 32.84 6.37
C SER A 77 16.66 32.21 5.77
N PHE A 78 16.02 31.31 6.52
CA PHE A 78 14.70 30.79 6.15
C PHE A 78 13.59 31.49 6.92
N SER A 79 12.45 31.72 6.25
CA SER A 79 11.15 31.82 6.90
C SER A 79 10.42 30.49 6.83
N PHE A 80 9.55 30.24 7.81
CA PHE A 80 8.79 29.00 7.92
C PHE A 80 7.29 29.27 7.77
N SER A 81 6.59 28.40 7.06
CA SER A 81 5.13 28.41 6.99
C SER A 81 4.58 26.99 6.79
N GLY A 82 3.25 26.84 6.89
CA GLY A 82 2.56 25.58 6.63
C GLY A 82 2.15 24.80 7.89
N LEU A 83 1.31 23.79 7.66
CA LEU A 83 0.60 23.02 8.68
C LEU A 83 1.52 22.19 9.59
N GLY A 84 2.73 21.86 9.13
CA GLY A 84 3.70 21.11 9.93
C GLY A 84 4.13 21.84 11.21
N LEU A 85 3.90 23.15 11.33
CA LEU A 85 4.18 23.94 12.53
C LEU A 85 3.11 23.81 13.63
N ASN A 86 1.93 23.31 13.30
CA ASN A 86 0.79 23.28 14.21
C ASN A 86 0.72 21.96 15.00
N ALA A 87 0.81 22.05 16.32
CA ALA A 87 0.78 20.89 17.22
C ALA A 87 -0.62 20.33 17.49
N SER A 88 -1.68 21.04 17.10
CA SER A 88 -3.05 20.78 17.58
C SER A 88 -3.74 19.54 17.02
N PHE A 89 -3.13 18.84 16.06
CA PHE A 89 -3.69 17.66 15.41
C PHE A 89 -2.60 16.66 15.07
N ASN A 90 -2.98 15.39 14.89
CA ASN A 90 -2.08 14.32 14.47
C ASN A 90 -2.13 14.13 12.95
N VAL A 91 -0.97 14.01 12.29
CA VAL A 91 -0.83 13.63 10.87
C VAL A 91 0.37 12.72 10.67
N PRO A 92 0.36 11.84 9.66
CA PRO A 92 1.39 10.82 9.54
C PRO A 92 2.74 11.37 9.08
N VAL A 93 2.72 12.46 8.34
CA VAL A 93 3.88 13.26 7.94
C VAL A 93 3.51 14.72 8.11
N ARG A 94 4.39 15.45 8.79
CA ARG A 94 4.31 16.90 8.91
C ARG A 94 5.24 17.54 7.89
N TYR A 95 4.86 18.68 7.33
CA TYR A 95 5.70 19.38 6.37
C TYR A 95 5.61 20.90 6.55
N ILE A 96 6.75 21.56 6.38
CA ILE A 96 6.97 22.99 6.59
C ILE A 96 7.55 23.54 5.29
N TYR A 97 6.96 24.60 4.76
CA TYR A 97 7.53 25.35 3.65
C TYR A 97 8.61 26.29 4.17
N LEU A 98 9.79 26.21 3.54
CA LEU A 98 10.93 27.07 3.80
C LEU A 98 11.08 28.02 2.61
N THR A 99 11.13 29.31 2.88
CA THR A 99 11.40 30.32 1.85
C THR A 99 12.66 31.08 2.24
N LEU A 100 13.59 31.23 1.31
CA LEU A 100 14.80 32.00 1.56
C LEU A 100 14.45 33.50 1.68
N GLN A 101 15.02 34.14 2.69
CA GLN A 101 14.91 35.56 2.94
C GLN A 101 16.31 36.18 3.00
N THR A 102 16.42 37.44 2.57
CA THR A 102 17.64 38.23 2.64
C THR A 102 17.45 39.43 3.56
N ASP A 103 18.47 39.76 4.35
CA ASP A 103 18.46 40.94 5.23
C ASP A 103 18.46 42.28 4.48
N LYS A 104 18.90 42.24 3.21
CA LYS A 104 18.87 43.38 2.29
C LYS A 104 17.79 43.17 1.26
N ALA A 105 17.05 44.24 0.93
CA ALA A 105 16.16 44.27 -0.22
C ALA A 105 17.00 44.04 -1.49
N SER A 106 16.95 42.82 -2.01
CA SER A 106 17.65 42.41 -3.21
C SER A 106 16.71 42.59 -4.41
N SER A 107 17.19 43.24 -5.48
CA SER A 107 16.52 43.24 -6.78
C SER A 107 16.60 41.89 -7.51
N HIS A 108 17.30 40.91 -6.92
CA HIS A 108 17.54 39.58 -7.46
C HIS A 108 16.93 38.50 -6.55
N PRO A 109 16.47 37.37 -7.11
CA PRO A 109 15.98 36.26 -6.33
C PRO A 109 17.07 35.70 -5.40
N PRO A 110 16.69 35.15 -4.23
CA PRO A 110 17.65 34.55 -3.29
C PRO A 110 18.44 33.41 -3.96
N PRO A 111 19.70 33.16 -3.53
CA PRO A 111 20.56 32.17 -4.16
C PRO A 111 20.02 30.75 -3.95
N HIS A 112 20.11 29.92 -4.99
CA HIS A 112 19.75 28.50 -4.90
C HIS A 112 20.74 27.75 -4.00
N LEU A 113 20.26 27.16 -2.90
CA LEU A 113 21.08 26.34 -2.00
C LEU A 113 21.06 24.88 -2.43
N LYS A 114 22.22 24.22 -2.40
CA LYS A 114 22.29 22.78 -2.65
C LYS A 114 21.76 22.01 -1.44
N THR A 115 20.73 21.17 -1.63
CA THR A 115 20.16 20.34 -0.56
C THR A 115 21.19 19.43 0.11
N SER A 116 22.20 18.96 -0.63
CA SER A 116 23.31 18.15 -0.10
C SER A 116 24.17 18.86 0.94
N ASP A 117 24.15 20.19 0.96
CA ASP A 117 24.92 21.05 1.87
C ASP A 117 24.03 21.68 2.95
N LEU A 118 22.71 21.48 2.87
CA LEU A 118 21.78 21.83 3.93
C LEU A 118 21.81 20.76 5.03
N ARG A 119 21.78 21.18 6.29
CA ARG A 119 21.77 20.32 7.47
C ARG A 119 20.58 20.68 8.32
N VAL A 120 19.83 19.66 8.74
CA VAL A 120 18.73 19.79 9.69
C VAL A 120 19.09 18.97 10.92
N SER A 121 19.23 19.63 12.06
CA SER A 121 19.41 18.96 13.35
C SER A 121 18.18 19.16 14.22
N TRP A 122 17.76 18.09 14.90
CA TRP A 122 16.59 18.08 15.75
C TRP A 122 16.98 17.95 17.21
N SER A 123 16.30 18.68 18.09
CA SER A 123 16.46 18.61 19.54
C SER A 123 15.12 18.89 20.22
N THR A 124 15.05 18.66 21.53
CA THR A 124 13.92 19.11 22.34
C THR A 124 14.36 20.07 23.43
N ASN A 125 13.45 20.94 23.88
CA ASN A 125 13.65 21.74 25.09
C ASN A 125 12.43 21.62 26.03
N PRO A 126 12.58 21.09 27.25
CA PRO A 126 13.78 20.46 27.82
C PRO A 126 14.27 19.24 27.01
N ALA A 127 15.48 18.75 27.28
CA ALA A 127 16.02 17.60 26.56
C ALA A 127 15.32 16.29 27.00
N LEU A 128 14.80 15.51 26.04
CA LEU A 128 14.31 14.16 26.28
C LEU A 128 15.49 13.19 26.49
N TRP A 129 15.53 12.49 27.62
CA TRP A 129 16.56 11.51 27.96
C TRP A 129 16.02 10.07 27.85
N PRO A 130 16.81 9.06 27.41
CA PRO A 130 18.24 9.07 27.06
C PRO A 130 18.58 9.33 25.59
N ALA A 131 17.59 9.33 24.68
CA ALA A 131 17.83 9.29 23.24
C ALA A 131 17.38 10.54 22.44
N GLY A 132 16.78 11.55 23.10
CA GLY A 132 16.13 12.67 22.41
C GLY A 132 14.88 12.26 21.63
N ALA A 133 14.32 13.21 20.86
CA ALA A 133 13.21 12.94 19.95
C ALA A 133 13.67 12.08 18.75
N ARG A 134 13.13 10.86 18.60
CA ARG A 134 13.38 10.04 17.41
C ARG A 134 12.41 10.41 16.30
N LEU A 135 12.94 10.84 15.17
CA LEU A 135 12.15 11.17 13.99
C LEU A 135 12.95 10.94 12.70
N ALA A 136 12.24 10.83 11.59
CA ALA A 136 12.82 10.92 10.25
C ALA A 136 12.51 12.30 9.67
N SER A 137 13.44 12.89 8.91
CA SER A 137 13.21 14.14 8.18
C SER A 137 13.91 14.14 6.83
N GLN A 138 13.36 14.91 5.88
CA GLN A 138 13.92 15.13 4.57
C GLN A 138 13.60 16.57 4.13
N VAL A 139 14.52 17.17 3.36
CA VAL A 139 14.26 18.44 2.67
C VAL A 139 14.08 18.14 1.18
N VAL A 140 13.00 18.65 0.60
CA VAL A 140 12.73 18.62 -0.84
C VAL A 140 12.97 20.03 -1.39
N ASP A 141 13.81 20.15 -2.41
CA ASP A 141 14.11 21.42 -3.07
C ASP A 141 13.23 21.56 -4.31
N ARG A 142 12.41 22.61 -4.36
CA ARG A 142 11.49 22.83 -5.48
C ARG A 142 12.16 23.50 -6.68
N GLY A 143 13.39 23.99 -6.52
CA GLY A 143 14.18 24.69 -7.52
C GLY A 143 13.86 26.18 -7.66
N ASP A 144 12.75 26.66 -7.09
CA ASP A 144 12.29 28.05 -7.13
C ASP A 144 12.80 28.91 -5.94
N GLY A 145 13.77 28.39 -5.18
CA GLY A 145 14.24 29.00 -3.94
C GLY A 145 13.34 28.72 -2.72
N SER A 146 12.29 27.90 -2.90
CA SER A 146 11.51 27.33 -1.80
C SER A 146 11.83 25.84 -1.59
N TYR A 147 11.66 25.39 -0.35
CA TYR A 147 11.95 24.03 0.07
C TYR A 147 10.80 23.49 0.92
N ILE A 148 10.65 22.17 0.97
CA ILE A 148 9.72 21.48 1.86
C ILE A 148 10.53 20.68 2.88
N LEU A 149 10.53 21.11 4.14
CA LEU A 149 11.03 20.29 5.25
C LEU A 149 9.91 19.40 5.74
N ARG A 150 10.01 18.10 5.47
CA ARG A 150 9.06 17.09 5.96
C ARG A 150 9.67 16.24 7.06
N TYR A 151 8.85 15.86 8.04
CA TYR A 151 9.29 15.02 9.14
C TYR A 151 8.18 14.10 9.65
N ARG A 152 8.59 12.95 10.18
CA ARG A 152 7.72 11.92 10.76
C ARG A 152 8.26 11.52 12.13
N LEU A 153 7.45 11.72 13.15
CA LEU A 153 7.77 11.34 14.52
C LEU A 153 7.73 9.81 14.68
N ARG A 154 8.68 9.26 15.44
CA ARG A 154 8.63 7.87 15.91
C ARG A 154 8.16 7.78 17.36
N ASP A 155 8.50 8.79 18.16
CA ASP A 155 8.05 8.93 19.55
C ASP A 155 7.28 10.24 19.71
N ASP A 156 6.40 10.26 20.72
CA ASP A 156 5.66 11.45 21.13
C ASP A 156 6.57 12.50 21.78
N ILE A 157 6.24 13.77 21.55
CA ILE A 157 6.84 14.92 22.23
C ILE A 157 5.84 15.37 23.31
N PRO A 158 6.21 15.39 24.61
CA PRO A 158 5.31 15.79 25.68
C PRO A 158 4.88 17.27 25.62
N ALA A 159 3.78 17.63 26.28
CA ALA A 159 3.22 18.98 26.28
C ALA A 159 4.16 20.07 26.83
N ASN A 160 5.04 19.72 27.76
CA ASN A 160 6.04 20.63 28.34
C ASN A 160 7.37 20.63 27.58
N HIS A 161 7.44 20.03 26.39
CA HIS A 161 8.62 19.97 25.55
C HIS A 161 8.35 20.62 24.21
N ASP A 162 9.31 21.41 23.74
CA ASP A 162 9.31 21.96 22.40
C ASP A 162 10.19 21.12 21.49
N LEU A 163 9.70 20.76 20.31
CA LEU A 163 10.51 20.20 19.25
C LEU A 163 11.18 21.34 18.48
N ILE A 164 12.50 21.26 18.32
CA ILE A 164 13.31 22.32 17.73
C ILE A 164 14.02 21.75 16.50
N ALA A 165 13.78 22.34 15.34
CA ALA A 165 14.56 22.10 14.13
C ALA A 165 15.51 23.26 13.89
N ARG A 166 16.81 22.99 13.86
CA ARG A 166 17.85 23.95 13.50
C ARG A 166 18.37 23.63 12.11
N LEU A 167 18.25 24.61 11.21
CA LEU A 167 18.72 24.55 9.85
C LEU A 167 20.05 25.31 9.75
N SER A 168 21.05 24.66 9.16
CA SER A 168 22.34 25.27 8.84
C SER A 168 22.78 24.87 7.44
N TYR A 169 23.64 25.68 6.84
CA TYR A 169 24.17 25.44 5.50
C TYR A 169 25.70 25.44 5.57
N VAL A 170 26.33 24.38 5.06
CA VAL A 170 27.80 24.23 5.06
C VAL A 170 28.44 24.59 3.71
N GLY A 171 27.63 24.78 2.67
CA GLY A 171 28.08 25.16 1.35
C GLY A 171 28.53 26.62 1.28
N LYS A 172 29.22 26.98 0.20
CA LYS A 172 29.56 28.37 -0.10
C LYS A 172 28.39 29.05 -0.81
N ILE A 173 28.09 30.29 -0.44
CA ILE A 173 27.15 31.16 -1.15
C ILE A 173 27.94 32.37 -1.62
N ASP A 174 27.83 32.72 -2.91
CA ASP A 174 28.57 33.87 -3.42
C ASP A 174 28.05 35.17 -2.78
N LYS A 175 28.98 35.99 -2.26
CA LYS A 175 28.71 37.28 -1.59
C LYS A 175 27.65 37.27 -0.47
N ALA A 176 27.31 36.10 0.06
CA ALA A 176 26.32 35.95 1.11
C ALA A 176 26.72 34.92 2.18
N VAL A 177 26.12 35.06 3.35
CA VAL A 177 26.34 34.15 4.50
C VAL A 177 24.99 33.64 4.98
N PHE A 178 24.88 32.32 5.13
CA PHE A 178 23.69 31.71 5.69
C PHE A 178 23.68 31.86 7.22
N LEU A 179 22.62 32.44 7.76
CA LEU A 179 22.37 32.51 9.19
C LEU A 179 21.60 31.26 9.63
N PRO A 180 22.16 30.44 10.55
CA PRO A 180 21.44 29.29 11.08
C PRO A 180 20.08 29.71 11.63
N THR A 181 19.04 29.08 11.10
CA THR A 181 17.66 29.43 11.43
C THR A 181 17.06 28.30 12.25
N THR A 182 16.32 28.63 13.31
CA THR A 182 15.69 27.66 14.18
C THR A 182 14.18 27.85 14.16
N VAL A 183 13.44 26.76 14.03
CA VAL A 183 11.99 26.75 14.22
C VAL A 183 11.63 25.91 15.44
N LYS A 184 10.72 26.45 16.22
CA LYS A 184 10.23 25.89 17.47
C LYS A 184 8.79 25.42 17.27
N ILE A 185 8.51 24.17 17.62
CA ILE A 185 7.20 23.55 17.47
C ILE A 185 6.77 23.09 18.87
N PRO A 186 5.77 23.75 19.48
CA PRO A 186 5.37 23.44 20.84
C PRO A 186 4.76 22.02 20.92
N GLY A 187 5.02 21.31 22.02
CA GLY A 187 4.32 20.07 22.33
C GLY A 187 2.89 20.30 22.83
N PRO A 188 2.07 19.24 22.94
CA PRO A 188 2.41 17.85 22.65
C PRO A 188 2.39 17.57 21.14
N LEU A 189 3.27 16.70 20.66
CA LEU A 189 3.25 16.20 19.28
C LEU A 189 3.17 14.69 19.30
N HIS A 190 2.19 14.14 18.59
CA HIS A 190 1.96 12.71 18.58
C HIS A 190 2.54 12.05 17.33
N GLY A 191 2.99 10.81 17.51
CA GLY A 191 3.34 9.92 16.42
C GLY A 191 2.11 9.47 15.61
N PRO A 192 2.31 8.99 14.37
CA PRO A 192 1.23 8.57 13.45
C PRO A 192 0.31 7.48 14.01
N SER A 193 0.82 6.63 14.90
CA SER A 193 0.10 5.49 15.48
C SER A 193 -0.52 5.79 16.84
N CYS A 194 -0.49 7.04 17.28
CA CYS A 194 -0.95 7.44 18.60
C CYS A 194 -2.47 7.72 18.58
N PRO A 195 -3.30 6.97 19.33
CA PRO A 195 -4.75 7.17 19.38
C PRO A 195 -5.12 8.35 20.29
N CYS A 196 -4.97 9.58 19.78
CA CYS A 196 -5.44 10.80 20.47
C CYS A 196 -6.42 11.55 19.56
N PRO A 197 -7.63 11.02 19.33
CA PRO A 197 -8.63 11.73 18.54
C PRO A 197 -9.00 13.05 19.21
N VAL A 198 -9.04 14.13 18.43
CA VAL A 198 -9.59 15.40 18.87
C VAL A 198 -10.98 15.62 18.30
N ALA A 199 -11.76 16.54 18.88
CA ALA A 199 -13.07 16.91 18.35
C ALA A 199 -12.96 17.42 16.90
N GLU A 200 -13.93 17.07 16.06
CA GLU A 200 -13.94 17.39 14.62
C GLU A 200 -13.73 18.87 14.30
N GLY A 201 -14.42 19.78 14.99
CA GLY A 201 -14.30 21.23 14.74
C GLY A 201 -12.89 21.75 15.01
N ARG A 202 -12.20 21.18 16.02
CA ARG A 202 -10.80 21.52 16.30
C ARG A 202 -9.87 20.96 15.23
N TRP A 203 -10.09 19.72 14.80
CA TRP A 203 -9.27 19.06 13.79
C TRP A 203 -9.38 19.75 12.43
N THR A 204 -10.60 19.92 11.92
CA THR A 204 -10.90 20.54 10.63
C THR A 204 -10.38 21.98 10.54
N ALA A 205 -10.58 22.79 11.59
CA ALA A 205 -10.04 24.15 11.65
C ALA A 205 -8.51 24.17 11.64
N ALA A 206 -7.86 23.24 12.36
CA ALA A 206 -6.40 23.21 12.45
C ALA A 206 -5.71 22.74 11.16
N LEU A 207 -6.36 21.87 10.38
CA LEU A 207 -5.93 21.46 9.02
C LEU A 207 -6.37 22.44 7.92
N GLY A 208 -7.23 23.41 8.24
CA GLY A 208 -7.85 24.27 7.24
C GLY A 208 -8.61 23.46 6.20
N CYS A 209 -9.38 22.46 6.65
CA CYS A 209 -10.18 21.62 5.77
C CYS A 209 -11.28 22.46 5.08
N PRO A 210 -11.44 22.36 3.75
CA PRO A 210 -12.61 22.90 3.08
C PRO A 210 -13.91 22.36 3.69
N ASP A 211 -14.95 23.18 3.70
CA ASP A 211 -16.29 22.76 4.14
C ASP A 211 -16.97 21.84 3.14
N THR A 212 -16.75 22.10 1.86
CA THR A 212 -17.30 21.33 0.74
C THR A 212 -16.19 20.97 -0.26
N PHE A 213 -16.44 19.91 -1.02
CA PHE A 213 -15.64 19.50 -2.16
C PHE A 213 -16.58 19.28 -3.35
N THR A 214 -16.33 19.94 -4.48
CA THR A 214 -17.28 19.98 -5.61
C THR A 214 -17.69 18.58 -6.10
N GLN A 215 -16.73 17.67 -6.27
CA GLN A 215 -17.03 16.31 -6.70
C GLN A 215 -17.83 15.53 -5.65
N LEU A 216 -17.52 15.73 -4.36
CA LEU A 216 -18.20 15.06 -3.27
C LEU A 216 -19.67 15.50 -3.17
N GLU A 217 -19.95 16.80 -3.30
CA GLU A 217 -21.31 17.32 -3.34
C GLU A 217 -22.10 16.72 -4.50
N ARG A 218 -21.52 16.73 -5.71
CA ARG A 218 -22.15 16.13 -6.91
C ARG A 218 -22.46 14.64 -6.74
N ASP A 219 -21.61 13.90 -6.04
CA ASP A 219 -21.83 12.48 -5.79
C ASP A 219 -22.92 12.26 -4.72
N PHE A 220 -22.98 13.07 -3.66
CA PHE A 220 -24.02 12.98 -2.62
C PHE A 220 -25.38 13.58 -3.01
N GLU A 221 -25.45 14.48 -3.99
CA GLU A 221 -26.71 14.98 -4.56
C GLU A 221 -27.63 13.83 -5.02
N LYS A 222 -27.02 12.71 -5.45
CA LYS A 222 -27.69 11.48 -5.88
C LYS A 222 -28.37 10.73 -4.71
N PHE A 223 -27.96 10.99 -3.47
CA PHE A 223 -28.34 10.23 -2.28
C PHE A 223 -28.72 11.14 -1.11
N PRO A 224 -29.86 11.87 -1.18
CA PRO A 224 -30.29 12.78 -0.12
C PRO A 224 -30.63 12.05 1.19
N VAL A 225 -31.05 10.78 1.10
CA VAL A 225 -31.33 9.89 2.24
C VAL A 225 -30.69 8.54 1.97
N ILE A 226 -29.99 8.00 2.96
CA ILE A 226 -29.32 6.70 2.90
C ILE A 226 -30.00 5.75 3.87
N ASP A 227 -30.85 4.85 3.37
CA ASP A 227 -31.54 3.87 4.21
C ASP A 227 -30.61 2.69 4.54
N LEU A 228 -30.20 2.56 5.81
CA LEU A 228 -29.26 1.53 6.23
C LEU A 228 -29.82 0.10 6.16
N GLU A 229 -31.14 -0.07 6.28
CA GLU A 229 -31.75 -1.40 6.15
C GLU A 229 -31.61 -1.90 4.72
N ARG A 230 -32.00 -1.04 3.77
CA ARG A 230 -31.85 -1.29 2.34
C ARG A 230 -30.39 -1.46 1.93
N LEU A 231 -29.48 -0.66 2.47
CA LEU A 231 -28.05 -0.75 2.22
C LEU A 231 -27.48 -2.13 2.60
N ARG A 232 -27.89 -2.68 3.75
CA ARG A 232 -27.48 -4.01 4.21
C ARG A 232 -28.02 -5.14 3.35
N GLU A 233 -29.25 -5.00 2.86
CA GLU A 233 -29.90 -5.99 1.99
C GLU A 233 -29.27 -6.01 0.59
N GLU A 234 -29.13 -4.83 -0.03
CA GLU A 234 -28.70 -4.72 -1.42
C GLU A 234 -27.18 -4.66 -1.59
N GLY A 235 -26.44 -4.08 -0.65
CA GLY A 235 -24.98 -3.89 -0.73
C GLY A 235 -24.19 -5.16 -1.06
N PRO A 236 -24.44 -6.32 -0.43
CA PRO A 236 -23.77 -7.57 -0.74
C PRO A 236 -24.00 -8.05 -2.19
N THR A 237 -25.09 -7.65 -2.84
CA THR A 237 -25.41 -8.06 -4.22
C THR A 237 -24.51 -7.38 -5.26
N LEU A 238 -23.82 -6.29 -4.88
CA LEU A 238 -22.84 -5.59 -5.73
C LEU A 238 -21.60 -6.46 -5.99
N SER A 239 -21.22 -7.33 -5.04
CA SER A 239 -20.21 -8.38 -5.25
C SER A 239 -20.86 -9.62 -5.82
N ARG A 240 -21.03 -9.66 -7.14
CA ARG A 240 -21.58 -10.84 -7.81
C ARG A 240 -20.56 -11.97 -7.81
N SER A 241 -21.01 -13.18 -7.46
CA SER A 241 -20.18 -14.39 -7.35
C SER A 241 -19.63 -14.91 -8.69
N ASP A 242 -20.08 -14.37 -9.82
CA ASP A 242 -19.54 -14.60 -11.17
C ASP A 242 -18.46 -13.58 -11.58
N THR A 243 -18.09 -12.65 -10.70
CA THR A 243 -17.11 -11.59 -10.98
C THR A 243 -16.01 -11.52 -9.92
N LEU A 244 -14.89 -10.88 -10.26
CA LEU A 244 -13.83 -10.54 -9.30
C LEU A 244 -14.17 -9.31 -8.43
N ARG A 245 -15.42 -8.80 -8.48
CA ARG A 245 -15.84 -7.62 -7.73
C ARG A 245 -15.89 -7.95 -6.24
N THR A 246 -15.27 -7.08 -5.45
CA THR A 246 -15.26 -7.19 -3.99
C THR A 246 -15.73 -5.87 -3.40
N VAL A 247 -16.75 -5.93 -2.56
CA VAL A 247 -17.22 -4.79 -1.76
C VAL A 247 -17.03 -5.09 -0.28
N VAL A 248 -16.65 -4.08 0.47
CA VAL A 248 -16.41 -4.17 1.91
C VAL A 248 -17.44 -3.33 2.62
N HIS A 249 -18.19 -3.97 3.51
CA HIS A 249 -19.13 -3.32 4.39
C HIS A 249 -18.40 -2.87 5.65
N TYR A 250 -18.34 -1.56 5.87
CA TYR A 250 -17.71 -0.91 7.01
C TYR A 250 -18.76 -0.34 7.96
N VAL A 251 -18.49 -0.47 9.26
CA VAL A 251 -19.22 0.21 10.33
C VAL A 251 -18.20 0.92 11.21
N ILE A 252 -18.34 2.22 11.35
CA ILE A 252 -17.63 3.02 12.36
C ILE A 252 -18.64 3.30 13.46
N LYS A 253 -18.32 2.90 14.68
CA LYS A 253 -19.19 3.06 15.85
C LYS A 253 -18.37 3.32 17.09
N ASP A 254 -18.68 4.38 17.82
CA ASP A 254 -17.94 4.82 19.00
C ASP A 254 -16.42 4.96 18.69
N ASN A 255 -16.10 5.58 17.53
CA ASN A 255 -14.74 5.72 16.98
C ASN A 255 -14.00 4.41 16.69
N GLN A 256 -14.67 3.26 16.71
CA GLN A 256 -14.10 1.95 16.40
C GLN A 256 -14.55 1.50 15.01
N ILE A 257 -13.64 0.91 14.25
CA ILE A 257 -13.88 0.51 12.87
C ILE A 257 -14.09 -1.00 12.82
N PHE A 258 -15.16 -1.42 12.18
CA PHE A 258 -15.53 -2.81 11.95
C PHE A 258 -15.79 -3.02 10.47
N ARG A 259 -15.57 -4.23 9.99
CA ARG A 259 -15.82 -4.55 8.59
C ARG A 259 -16.14 -6.01 8.32
N ARG A 260 -16.75 -6.26 7.18
CA ARG A 260 -16.84 -7.58 6.54
C ARG A 260 -16.77 -7.39 5.03
N HIS A 261 -16.21 -8.35 4.29
CA HIS A 261 -16.10 -8.26 2.84
C HIS A 261 -17.05 -9.25 2.17
N PHE A 262 -17.44 -8.91 0.95
CA PHE A 262 -18.20 -9.75 0.05
C PHE A 262 -17.48 -9.78 -1.30
N GLY A 263 -17.19 -10.99 -1.80
CA GLY A 263 -16.40 -11.19 -3.03
C GLY A 263 -15.02 -11.81 -2.79
N PRO A 264 -14.30 -12.19 -3.87
CA PRO A 264 -13.15 -13.10 -3.78
C PRO A 264 -11.78 -12.45 -3.55
N LEU A 265 -11.65 -11.12 -3.63
CA LEU A 265 -10.36 -10.40 -3.65
C LEU A 265 -10.24 -9.31 -2.58
N PRO A 266 -10.24 -9.64 -1.28
CA PRO A 266 -10.22 -8.65 -0.20
C PRO A 266 -8.90 -7.90 -0.03
N ALA A 267 -7.78 -8.33 -0.62
CA ALA A 267 -6.43 -7.81 -0.29
C ALA A 267 -6.29 -6.26 -0.32
N PHE A 268 -7.00 -5.58 -1.22
CA PHE A 268 -6.96 -4.11 -1.35
C PHE A 268 -7.63 -3.36 -0.18
N GLN A 269 -8.41 -4.04 0.66
CA GLN A 269 -9.02 -3.47 1.86
C GLN A 269 -8.00 -2.83 2.82
N PHE A 270 -6.75 -3.29 2.80
CA PHE A 270 -5.67 -2.71 3.59
C PHE A 270 -5.52 -1.21 3.38
N PHE A 271 -5.66 -0.72 2.14
CA PHE A 271 -5.48 0.70 1.86
C PHE A 271 -6.60 1.56 2.46
N ALA A 272 -7.82 1.04 2.47
CA ALA A 272 -8.95 1.67 3.16
C ALA A 272 -8.74 1.67 4.67
N ASP A 273 -8.29 0.55 5.25
CA ASP A 273 -8.01 0.49 6.69
C ASP A 273 -6.96 1.49 7.12
N LEU A 274 -5.87 1.63 6.34
CA LEU A 274 -4.78 2.54 6.67
C LEU A 274 -5.29 3.97 6.90
N VAL A 275 -6.12 4.48 5.98
CA VAL A 275 -6.66 5.84 6.10
C VAL A 275 -7.72 5.95 7.20
N LEU A 276 -8.60 4.96 7.35
CA LEU A 276 -9.62 4.96 8.40
C LEU A 276 -9.01 4.89 9.81
N ILE A 277 -8.02 4.01 10.03
CA ILE A 277 -7.28 3.93 11.30
C ILE A 277 -6.59 5.24 11.60
N HIS A 278 -5.95 5.86 10.59
CA HIS A 278 -5.31 7.15 10.79
C HIS A 278 -6.32 8.22 11.23
N LEU A 279 -7.47 8.31 10.54
CA LEU A 279 -8.51 9.26 10.90
C LEU A 279 -9.06 9.00 12.30
N ALA A 280 -9.39 7.75 12.66
CA ALA A 280 -9.88 7.41 14.00
C ALA A 280 -8.88 7.76 15.11
N ASN A 281 -7.58 7.73 14.82
CA ASN A 281 -6.53 8.15 15.75
C ASN A 281 -6.35 9.68 15.85
N ALA A 282 -6.77 10.42 14.82
CA ALA A 282 -6.52 11.86 14.69
C ALA A 282 -7.75 12.71 15.01
N VAL A 283 -8.96 12.21 14.72
CA VAL A 283 -10.23 12.91 14.85
C VAL A 283 -11.32 11.95 15.32
N GLN A 284 -12.22 12.43 16.17
CA GLN A 284 -13.41 11.69 16.54
C GLN A 284 -14.30 11.51 15.30
N LEU A 285 -14.43 10.27 14.83
CA LEU A 285 -15.27 9.95 13.68
C LEU A 285 -16.75 9.85 14.08
N PRO A 286 -17.68 10.23 13.18
CA PRO A 286 -19.10 9.99 13.38
C PRO A 286 -19.42 8.49 13.26
N ASP A 287 -20.49 8.08 13.92
CA ASP A 287 -21.07 6.74 13.72
C ASP A 287 -21.62 6.65 12.30
N VAL A 288 -21.08 5.76 11.48
CA VAL A 288 -21.42 5.62 10.05
C VAL A 288 -21.33 4.19 9.57
N GLU A 289 -22.23 3.79 8.66
CA GLU A 289 -22.26 2.47 8.04
C GLU A 289 -22.32 2.60 6.52
N PHE A 290 -21.37 2.00 5.81
CA PHE A 290 -21.22 2.20 4.36
C PHE A 290 -20.59 0.99 3.66
N PHE A 291 -20.76 0.91 2.34
CA PHE A 291 -20.03 -0.01 1.48
C PHE A 291 -18.92 0.71 0.72
N LEU A 292 -17.75 0.06 0.61
CA LEU A 292 -16.64 0.47 -0.22
C LEU A 292 -16.30 -0.63 -1.22
N ASN A 293 -16.38 -0.32 -2.50
CA ASN A 293 -15.81 -1.12 -3.57
C ASN A 293 -14.28 -0.97 -3.57
N ILE A 294 -13.58 -2.10 -3.51
CA ILE A 294 -12.11 -2.15 -3.52
C ILE A 294 -11.54 -2.62 -4.87
N GLY A 295 -12.39 -2.84 -5.87
CA GLY A 295 -12.00 -3.12 -7.25
C GLY A 295 -11.75 -1.84 -8.05
N ASP A 296 -11.15 -1.99 -9.24
CA ASP A 296 -10.91 -0.85 -10.14
C ASP A 296 -12.22 -0.25 -10.66
N TRP A 297 -13.16 -1.10 -11.12
CA TRP A 297 -14.39 -0.65 -11.78
C TRP A 297 -15.44 -0.19 -10.76
N PRO A 298 -16.07 0.99 -10.95
CA PRO A 298 -17.26 1.36 -10.20
C PRO A 298 -18.38 0.34 -10.42
N VAL A 299 -19.24 0.15 -9.42
CA VAL A 299 -20.14 -1.03 -9.35
C VAL A 299 -21.62 -0.70 -9.36
N GLU A 300 -22.03 0.51 -8.98
CA GLU A 300 -23.45 0.88 -8.95
C GLU A 300 -23.87 1.46 -10.30
N THR A 301 -24.31 0.58 -11.20
CA THR A 301 -24.75 0.95 -12.55
C THR A 301 -26.17 1.51 -12.58
N ARG A 302 -26.95 1.38 -11.50
CA ARG A 302 -28.29 1.97 -11.45
C ARG A 302 -28.16 3.48 -11.28
N LYS A 303 -29.09 4.22 -11.85
CA LYS A 303 -29.25 5.66 -11.62
C LYS A 303 -30.11 5.92 -10.36
N PRO A 304 -30.08 7.13 -9.77
CA PRO A 304 -30.85 7.45 -8.57
C PRO A 304 -32.35 7.11 -8.71
N GLU A 305 -32.94 7.41 -9.87
CA GLU A 305 -34.34 7.10 -10.20
C GLU A 305 -34.64 5.60 -10.32
N GLN A 306 -33.62 4.77 -10.50
CA GLN A 306 -33.71 3.30 -10.52
C GLN A 306 -33.43 2.67 -9.15
N GLY A 307 -33.31 3.50 -8.11
CA GLY A 307 -32.96 3.06 -6.77
C GLY A 307 -31.49 2.65 -6.67
N ALA A 308 -30.56 3.46 -7.14
CA ALA A 308 -29.14 3.28 -6.77
C ALA A 308 -28.94 3.28 -5.25
N ILE A 309 -27.96 2.53 -4.75
CA ILE A 309 -27.50 2.64 -3.35
C ILE A 309 -26.12 3.31 -3.28
N PRO A 310 -25.84 4.07 -2.22
CA PRO A 310 -24.56 4.78 -2.09
C PRO A 310 -23.42 3.81 -1.73
N VAL A 311 -22.48 3.67 -2.65
CA VAL A 311 -21.25 2.89 -2.49
C VAL A 311 -20.05 3.77 -2.79
N PHE A 312 -19.03 3.73 -1.94
CA PHE A 312 -17.76 4.39 -2.22
C PHE A 312 -16.94 3.58 -3.24
N SER A 313 -16.24 4.27 -4.14
CA SER A 313 -15.29 3.69 -5.11
C SER A 313 -14.07 4.60 -5.28
N TRP A 314 -12.93 4.04 -5.73
CA TRP A 314 -11.74 4.86 -6.04
C TRP A 314 -11.74 5.46 -7.45
N SER A 315 -12.65 5.02 -8.33
CA SER A 315 -12.87 5.63 -9.64
C SER A 315 -14.36 5.79 -9.86
N GLY A 316 -14.76 6.95 -10.38
CA GLY A 316 -16.11 7.18 -10.88
C GLY A 316 -16.22 6.91 -12.38
N SER A 317 -17.46 6.80 -12.87
CA SER A 317 -17.80 6.77 -14.29
C SER A 317 -19.10 7.54 -14.52
N THR A 318 -19.24 8.21 -15.67
CA THR A 318 -20.51 8.83 -16.09
C THR A 318 -21.67 7.83 -16.15
N ASP A 319 -21.36 6.54 -16.27
CA ASP A 319 -22.34 5.45 -16.36
C ASP A 319 -22.75 4.89 -15.00
N THR A 320 -22.10 5.30 -13.90
CA THR A 320 -22.36 4.77 -12.56
C THR A 320 -22.77 5.86 -11.58
N SER A 321 -23.23 5.45 -10.39
CA SER A 321 -23.68 6.33 -9.31
C SER A 321 -22.78 6.28 -8.07
N ASP A 322 -21.66 5.56 -8.11
CA ASP A 322 -20.69 5.47 -7.03
C ASP A 322 -20.22 6.86 -6.54
N ILE A 323 -19.92 6.95 -5.24
CA ILE A 323 -19.33 8.13 -4.61
C ILE A 323 -17.82 7.98 -4.62
N VAL A 324 -17.10 8.93 -5.21
CA VAL A 324 -15.66 8.77 -5.45
C VAL A 324 -14.84 9.25 -4.24
N LEU A 325 -13.94 8.39 -3.78
CA LEU A 325 -12.94 8.70 -2.75
C LEU A 325 -11.55 8.91 -3.37
N PRO A 326 -10.64 9.64 -2.70
CA PRO A 326 -9.26 9.73 -3.12
C PRO A 326 -8.63 8.34 -3.18
N GLN A 327 -7.85 8.10 -4.24
CA GLN A 327 -7.45 6.75 -4.59
C GLN A 327 -6.49 6.12 -3.58
N TRP A 328 -6.45 4.79 -3.59
CA TRP A 328 -5.70 4.01 -2.63
C TRP A 328 -4.21 4.35 -2.62
N ASP A 329 -3.61 4.78 -3.74
CA ASP A 329 -2.18 5.08 -3.86
C ASP A 329 -1.81 6.43 -3.23
N VAL A 330 -2.59 7.48 -3.49
CA VAL A 330 -2.43 8.78 -2.84
C VAL A 330 -2.78 8.72 -1.35
N ALA A 331 -3.80 7.94 -0.97
CA ALA A 331 -4.12 7.69 0.44
C ALA A 331 -2.99 6.90 1.14
N LYS A 332 -2.47 5.84 0.50
CA LYS A 332 -1.35 5.05 1.02
C LYS A 332 -0.11 5.89 1.24
N THR A 333 0.31 6.66 0.23
CA THR A 333 1.53 7.47 0.30
C THR A 333 1.41 8.58 1.35
N SER A 334 0.21 9.17 1.49
CA SER A 334 -0.10 10.16 2.53
C SER A 334 -0.07 9.56 3.95
N THR A 335 -0.54 8.33 4.13
CA THR A 335 -0.57 7.66 5.44
C THR A 335 0.77 7.06 5.86
N LEU A 336 1.45 6.37 4.95
CA LEU A 336 2.72 5.70 5.26
C LEU A 336 3.89 6.69 5.33
N GLY A 337 3.79 7.80 4.60
CA GLY A 337 4.83 8.81 4.53
C GLY A 337 6.06 8.35 3.73
N PHE A 338 7.17 9.06 3.94
CA PHE A 338 8.41 8.87 3.19
C PHE A 338 9.34 7.86 3.87
N SER A 339 9.91 6.94 3.08
CA SER A 339 10.97 6.02 3.51
C SER A 339 12.05 5.91 2.42
N LYS A 340 13.24 5.38 2.74
CA LYS A 340 14.33 5.24 1.75
C LYS A 340 13.98 4.33 0.55
N SER A 341 12.87 3.58 0.62
CA SER A 341 12.38 2.65 -0.40
C SER A 341 10.97 2.99 -0.91
N SER A 342 10.41 4.16 -0.57
CA SER A 342 9.03 4.49 -0.91
C SER A 342 8.85 4.87 -2.38
N SER A 343 7.69 4.52 -2.93
CA SER A 343 7.16 5.06 -4.18
C SER A 343 7.09 6.61 -4.13
N PRO A 344 7.07 7.30 -5.28
CA PRO A 344 6.82 8.74 -5.35
C PRO A 344 5.62 9.13 -4.49
N ASP A 345 5.77 10.22 -3.74
CA ASP A 345 4.69 10.83 -2.98
C ASP A 345 4.45 12.27 -3.44
N LEU A 346 3.33 12.85 -3.01
CA LEU A 346 2.86 14.17 -3.42
C LEU A 346 3.78 15.33 -2.99
N LEU A 347 4.68 15.11 -2.03
CA LEU A 347 5.67 16.11 -1.63
C LEU A 347 6.99 15.91 -2.38
N SER A 348 7.42 14.67 -2.63
CA SER A 348 8.68 14.40 -3.35
C SER A 348 8.62 14.73 -4.83
N ILE A 349 7.44 14.59 -5.45
CA ILE A 349 7.24 14.90 -6.87
C ILE A 349 7.50 16.38 -7.21
N GLN A 350 7.40 17.25 -6.20
CA GLN A 350 7.59 18.70 -6.34
C GLN A 350 9.07 19.11 -6.43
N GLU A 351 10.00 18.17 -6.26
CA GLU A 351 11.44 18.44 -6.38
C GLU A 351 11.78 18.97 -7.77
N ASP A 352 12.58 20.04 -7.85
CA ASP A 352 13.10 20.63 -9.08
C ASP A 352 12.02 20.87 -10.16
N THR A 353 10.87 21.41 -9.75
CA THR A 353 9.72 21.62 -10.65
C THR A 353 9.68 23.02 -11.25
N SER A 354 10.61 23.90 -10.86
CA SER A 354 10.72 25.28 -11.36
C SER A 354 11.39 25.43 -12.73
N ALA A 355 12.00 24.35 -13.26
CA ALA A 355 12.71 24.40 -14.53
C ALA A 355 11.76 24.82 -15.68
N PRO A 356 12.15 25.80 -16.52
CA PRO A 356 11.30 26.29 -17.59
C PRO A 356 11.01 25.18 -18.61
N LEU A 357 9.81 25.17 -19.20
CA LEU A 357 9.39 24.16 -20.17
C LEU A 357 10.31 24.07 -21.40
N SER A 358 11.00 25.16 -21.76
CA SER A 358 11.97 25.20 -22.87
C SER A 358 13.23 24.36 -22.63
N GLY A 359 13.62 24.16 -21.36
CA GLY A 359 14.78 23.33 -20.98
C GLY A 359 14.47 21.85 -20.81
N ARG A 360 13.19 21.46 -20.92
CA ARG A 360 12.71 20.07 -20.79
C ARG A 360 12.83 19.33 -22.11
N ILE A 361 12.74 17.99 -22.07
CA ILE A 361 12.66 17.14 -23.25
C ILE A 361 11.39 17.51 -24.03
N GLN A 362 11.56 17.96 -25.27
CA GLN A 362 10.47 18.43 -26.15
C GLN A 362 9.70 17.25 -26.77
N LYS A 363 9.24 16.31 -25.93
CA LYS A 363 8.43 15.14 -26.31
C LYS A 363 7.33 14.91 -25.29
N ALA A 364 6.28 14.20 -25.71
CA ALA A 364 5.24 13.71 -24.82
C ALA A 364 5.57 12.32 -24.30
N ILE A 365 5.61 12.17 -22.97
CA ILE A 365 5.91 10.88 -22.32
C ILE A 365 4.66 10.12 -21.89
N PHE A 366 4.69 8.81 -22.08
CA PHE A 366 3.84 7.85 -21.38
C PHE A 366 4.60 6.57 -21.02
N ARG A 367 4.36 6.05 -19.81
CA ARG A 367 4.73 4.69 -19.39
C ARG A 367 3.54 4.03 -18.68
N GLY A 368 3.20 2.81 -19.07
CA GLY A 368 2.15 2.05 -18.42
C GLY A 368 1.97 0.65 -19.00
N ARG A 369 1.21 -0.20 -18.31
CA ARG A 369 0.80 -1.51 -18.79
C ARG A 369 -0.26 -1.41 -19.90
N ASP A 370 -0.44 -2.49 -20.66
CA ASP A 370 -1.40 -2.64 -21.75
C ASP A 370 -2.87 -2.81 -21.29
N SER A 371 -3.24 -2.22 -20.15
CA SER A 371 -4.56 -2.36 -19.53
C SER A 371 -5.71 -1.69 -20.30
N ASN A 372 -5.40 -0.99 -21.39
CA ASN A 372 -6.38 -0.31 -22.22
C ASN A 372 -5.86 -0.27 -23.66
N LEU A 373 -6.72 -0.57 -24.63
CA LEU A 373 -6.38 -0.58 -26.05
C LEU A 373 -5.84 0.77 -26.53
N ILE A 374 -6.32 1.89 -25.96
CA ILE A 374 -5.84 3.24 -26.31
C ILE A 374 -4.34 3.37 -26.03
N ARG A 375 -3.84 2.80 -24.92
CA ARG A 375 -2.40 2.82 -24.58
C ARG A 375 -1.56 2.07 -25.61
N VAL A 376 -2.08 0.94 -26.09
CA VAL A 376 -1.43 0.12 -27.11
C VAL A 376 -1.39 0.85 -28.45
N LYS A 377 -2.51 1.46 -28.86
CA LYS A 377 -2.58 2.30 -30.06
C LYS A 377 -1.63 3.50 -29.96
N LEU A 378 -1.54 4.14 -28.80
CA LEU A 378 -0.62 5.25 -28.57
C LEU A 378 0.84 4.82 -28.68
N ALA A 379 1.19 3.63 -28.20
CA ALA A 379 2.54 3.08 -28.37
C ALA A 379 2.87 2.77 -29.84
N LEU A 380 1.89 2.30 -30.62
CA LEU A 380 2.04 2.11 -32.06
C LEU A 380 2.22 3.46 -32.78
N LEU A 381 1.41 4.46 -32.45
CA LEU A 381 1.54 5.82 -32.98
C LEU A 381 2.90 6.45 -32.67
N ALA A 382 3.45 6.20 -31.49
CA ALA A 382 4.79 6.69 -31.12
C ALA A 382 5.92 6.06 -31.95
N LYS A 383 5.72 4.88 -32.53
CA LYS A 383 6.66 4.30 -33.48
C LYS A 383 6.69 5.07 -34.82
N GLU A 384 5.56 5.67 -35.19
CA GLU A 384 5.40 6.48 -36.40
C GLU A 384 5.87 7.94 -36.17
N HIS A 385 5.74 8.44 -34.94
CA HIS A 385 6.14 9.80 -34.52
C HIS A 385 7.14 9.81 -33.35
N PRO A 386 8.33 9.18 -33.49
CA PRO A 386 9.30 9.08 -32.41
C PRO A 386 9.97 10.42 -32.06
N ASP A 387 9.84 11.43 -32.93
CA ASP A 387 10.27 12.80 -32.73
C ASP A 387 9.39 13.54 -31.71
N LEU A 388 8.08 13.25 -31.67
CA LEU A 388 7.11 13.89 -30.78
C LEU A 388 6.76 13.06 -29.55
N LEU A 389 6.79 11.72 -29.66
CA LEU A 389 6.25 10.81 -28.66
C LEU A 389 7.35 9.91 -28.08
N ASP A 390 7.44 9.87 -26.75
CA ASP A 390 8.18 8.86 -26.01
C ASP A 390 7.19 8.00 -25.20
N VAL A 391 6.63 6.99 -25.85
CA VAL A 391 5.60 6.12 -25.29
C VAL A 391 6.10 4.68 -25.24
N ALA A 392 5.88 4.01 -24.11
CA ALA A 392 6.19 2.59 -24.01
C ALA A 392 5.23 1.83 -23.10
N ILE A 393 4.95 0.58 -23.50
CA ILE A 393 4.27 -0.41 -22.67
C ILE A 393 5.29 -1.08 -21.74
N THR A 394 5.02 -1.03 -20.42
CA THR A 394 5.95 -1.52 -19.39
C THR A 394 5.72 -2.98 -19.02
N SER A 395 4.53 -3.52 -19.28
CA SER A 395 4.19 -4.94 -19.11
C SER A 395 3.01 -5.28 -20.02
N TRP A 396 3.03 -6.51 -20.52
CA TRP A 396 1.99 -7.11 -21.36
C TRP A 396 1.25 -8.17 -20.54
N GLU A 397 -0.03 -7.94 -20.28
CA GLU A 397 -0.87 -8.81 -19.46
C GLU A 397 -2.11 -9.28 -20.21
N ASN A 398 -2.43 -8.69 -21.37
CA ASN A 398 -3.59 -9.03 -22.17
C ASN A 398 -3.19 -9.73 -23.47
N ASP A 399 -3.48 -11.04 -23.55
CA ASP A 399 -3.20 -11.88 -24.73
C ASP A 399 -3.84 -11.33 -26.02
N ALA A 400 -4.92 -10.54 -25.92
CA ALA A 400 -5.55 -9.88 -27.06
C ALA A 400 -4.63 -8.85 -27.75
N HIS A 401 -3.53 -8.45 -27.11
CA HIS A 401 -2.57 -7.49 -27.65
C HIS A 401 -1.29 -8.14 -28.20
N ALA A 402 -1.22 -9.47 -28.30
CA ALA A 402 -0.02 -10.19 -28.74
C ALA A 402 0.53 -9.70 -30.10
N ASP A 403 -0.36 -9.39 -31.06
CA ASP A 403 0.06 -8.85 -32.36
C ASP A 403 0.68 -7.45 -32.25
N ALA A 404 0.13 -6.60 -31.37
CA ALA A 404 0.67 -5.28 -31.12
C ALA A 404 2.00 -5.35 -30.35
N GLU A 405 2.10 -6.26 -29.37
CA GLU A 405 3.35 -6.56 -28.68
C GLU A 405 4.45 -6.93 -29.69
N LYS A 406 4.17 -7.86 -30.61
CA LYS A 406 5.10 -8.27 -31.66
C LYS A 406 5.51 -7.08 -32.54
N LYS A 407 4.57 -6.23 -32.95
CA LYS A 407 4.85 -5.03 -33.76
C LYS A 407 5.73 -4.00 -33.04
N LEU A 408 5.62 -3.92 -31.72
CA LEU A 408 6.40 -3.03 -30.86
C LEU A 408 7.76 -3.62 -30.44
N GLY A 409 8.10 -4.81 -30.96
CA GLY A 409 9.36 -5.49 -30.72
C GLY A 409 9.38 -6.36 -29.44
N GLY A 410 8.22 -6.56 -28.81
CA GLY A 410 8.04 -7.40 -27.63
C GLY A 410 8.73 -6.90 -26.36
N GLY A 411 8.46 -7.62 -25.26
CA GLY A 411 9.16 -7.44 -23.99
C GLY A 411 8.71 -6.21 -23.18
N SER A 412 9.12 -6.20 -21.91
CA SER A 412 8.82 -5.12 -20.95
C SER A 412 9.86 -4.00 -21.07
N LYS A 413 9.42 -2.78 -21.39
CA LYS A 413 10.30 -1.59 -21.36
C LYS A 413 10.52 -1.12 -19.91
N SER A 414 11.68 -0.51 -19.67
CA SER A 414 12.01 0.02 -18.34
C SER A 414 10.96 1.02 -17.87
N ARG A 415 10.59 0.90 -16.59
CA ARG A 415 9.73 1.88 -15.93
C ARG A 415 10.52 3.18 -15.78
N VAL A 416 9.85 4.31 -16.03
CA VAL A 416 10.35 5.64 -15.68
C VAL A 416 9.67 6.04 -14.36
N PRO A 417 10.44 6.39 -13.31
CA PRO A 417 9.86 6.90 -12.06
C PRO A 417 9.02 8.15 -12.33
N LEU A 418 7.90 8.34 -11.60
CA LEU A 418 7.01 9.49 -11.84
C LEU A 418 7.74 10.83 -11.64
N GLU A 419 8.70 10.89 -10.72
CA GLU A 419 9.55 12.07 -10.49
C GLU A 419 10.29 12.51 -11.75
N ARG A 420 10.63 11.57 -12.65
CA ARG A 420 11.34 11.86 -13.91
C ARG A 420 10.39 12.27 -15.04
N PHE A 421 9.08 12.17 -14.86
CA PHE A 421 8.14 12.71 -15.86
C PHE A 421 8.25 14.24 -15.95
N ARG A 422 8.75 14.92 -14.89
CA ARG A 422 9.03 16.37 -14.89
C ARG A 422 10.07 16.78 -15.94
N ASP A 423 10.95 15.87 -16.35
CA ASP A 423 11.97 16.14 -17.36
C ASP A 423 11.37 16.38 -18.75
N TYR A 424 10.12 15.94 -18.98
CA TYR A 424 9.42 16.07 -20.25
C TYR A 424 8.52 17.29 -20.23
N LYS A 425 8.49 18.01 -21.35
CA LYS A 425 7.61 19.17 -21.52
C LYS A 425 6.14 18.75 -21.50
N TYR A 426 5.82 17.64 -22.15
CA TYR A 426 4.46 17.14 -22.29
C TYR A 426 4.30 15.77 -21.61
N GLN A 427 3.17 15.55 -20.95
CA GLN A 427 2.84 14.28 -20.30
C GLN A 427 1.47 13.80 -20.77
N LEU A 428 1.33 12.51 -21.06
CA LEU A 428 0.07 11.94 -21.54
C LEU A 428 -0.64 11.19 -20.40
N LEU A 429 -1.87 11.61 -20.12
CA LEU A 429 -2.79 10.94 -19.20
C LEU A 429 -3.77 10.10 -20.00
N VAL A 430 -3.51 8.79 -20.02
CA VAL A 430 -4.33 7.78 -20.69
C VAL A 430 -4.80 6.76 -19.66
N ASP A 431 -6.12 6.58 -19.59
CA ASP A 431 -6.76 5.64 -18.68
C ASP A 431 -6.30 4.20 -18.85
N GLY A 432 -6.42 3.45 -17.75
CA GLY A 432 -6.21 2.02 -17.74
C GLY A 432 -7.53 1.30 -17.87
N SER A 433 -7.76 0.35 -16.97
CA SER A 433 -9.08 -0.24 -16.75
C SER A 433 -10.14 0.82 -16.40
N VAL A 434 -9.72 1.87 -15.69
CA VAL A 434 -10.48 3.03 -15.24
C VAL A 434 -9.58 4.28 -15.24
N ALA A 435 -10.01 5.38 -14.62
CA ALA A 435 -9.23 6.61 -14.47
C ALA A 435 -7.78 6.31 -14.04
N ALA A 436 -6.81 6.97 -14.66
CA ALA A 436 -5.41 6.78 -14.30
C ALA A 436 -5.04 7.56 -13.04
N TYR A 437 -4.75 6.87 -11.92
CA TYR A 437 -4.48 7.45 -10.59
C TYR A 437 -3.18 8.27 -10.47
N ARG A 438 -2.59 8.71 -11.59
CA ARG A 438 -1.34 9.46 -11.63
C ARG A 438 -1.54 10.97 -11.70
N THR A 439 -2.77 11.45 -11.92
CA THR A 439 -3.04 12.87 -12.21
C THR A 439 -2.52 13.83 -11.15
N PRO A 440 -2.69 13.59 -9.83
CA PRO A 440 -2.11 14.48 -8.81
C PRO A 440 -0.60 14.64 -8.95
N TYR A 441 0.11 13.54 -9.23
CA TYR A 441 1.57 13.56 -9.41
C TYR A 441 1.98 14.32 -10.68
N LEU A 442 1.27 14.11 -11.79
CA LEU A 442 1.57 14.76 -13.06
C LEU A 442 1.33 16.28 -12.99
N PHE A 443 0.24 16.73 -12.37
CA PHE A 443 0.02 18.16 -12.15
C PHE A 443 1.12 18.80 -11.29
N MET A 444 1.55 18.12 -10.23
CA MET A 444 2.60 18.66 -9.36
C MET A 444 3.96 18.82 -10.06
N SER A 445 4.23 18.10 -11.16
CA SER A 445 5.51 18.17 -11.87
C SER A 445 5.72 19.47 -12.66
N GLY A 446 4.67 20.25 -12.87
CA GLY A 446 4.71 21.50 -13.66
C GLY A 446 4.95 21.28 -15.16
N SER A 447 4.70 20.07 -15.68
CA SER A 447 4.71 19.80 -17.12
C SER A 447 3.32 20.01 -17.71
N VAL A 448 3.23 20.20 -19.02
CA VAL A 448 1.94 20.33 -19.70
C VAL A 448 1.27 18.96 -19.79
N LEU A 449 0.11 18.81 -19.16
CA LEU A 449 -0.67 17.57 -19.21
C LEU A 449 -1.59 17.57 -20.42
N LEU A 450 -1.55 16.50 -21.20
CA LEU A 450 -2.58 16.17 -22.19
C LEU A 450 -3.39 14.99 -21.66
N LYS A 451 -4.71 15.10 -21.67
CA LYS A 451 -5.62 14.08 -21.16
C LYS A 451 -6.63 13.68 -22.22
N HIS A 452 -6.88 12.38 -22.37
CA HIS A 452 -7.90 11.94 -23.33
C HIS A 452 -9.34 12.18 -22.82
N ASP A 453 -10.28 12.22 -23.74
CA ASP A 453 -11.72 12.14 -23.45
C ASP A 453 -12.04 10.79 -22.79
N SER A 454 -12.65 10.84 -21.61
CA SER A 454 -12.93 9.65 -20.81
C SER A 454 -14.24 9.76 -20.05
N PRO A 455 -15.02 8.67 -19.93
CA PRO A 455 -16.14 8.62 -18.98
C PRO A 455 -15.68 8.49 -17.52
N TYR A 456 -14.43 8.10 -17.28
CA TYR A 456 -13.91 7.88 -15.92
C TYR A 456 -13.39 9.18 -15.30
N TYR A 457 -13.63 9.32 -14.01
CA TYR A 457 -13.25 10.50 -13.26
C TYR A 457 -12.72 10.18 -11.85
N GLU A 458 -11.88 11.08 -11.35
CA GLU A 458 -11.31 11.05 -10.01
C GLU A 458 -12.04 12.05 -9.09
N TRP A 459 -11.79 11.96 -7.79
CA TRP A 459 -12.41 12.74 -6.71
C TRP A 459 -12.29 14.28 -6.79
N PHE A 460 -11.56 14.81 -7.76
CA PHE A 460 -11.35 16.25 -7.97
C PHE A 460 -11.62 16.71 -9.41
N TYR A 461 -12.04 15.80 -10.29
CA TYR A 461 -12.20 16.11 -11.71
C TYR A 461 -13.27 17.17 -12.00
N ALA A 462 -14.24 17.33 -11.10
CA ALA A 462 -15.24 18.40 -11.19
C ALA A 462 -14.65 19.82 -11.11
N ASP A 463 -13.43 19.99 -10.59
CA ASP A 463 -12.77 21.30 -10.43
C ASP A 463 -11.83 21.64 -11.60
N ILE A 464 -11.52 20.68 -12.48
CA ILE A 464 -10.52 20.87 -13.53
C ILE A 464 -11.15 20.93 -14.92
N GLU A 465 -10.89 22.05 -15.60
CA GLU A 465 -11.43 22.31 -16.93
C GLU A 465 -10.41 22.08 -18.07
N PRO A 466 -10.86 21.57 -19.23
CA PRO A 466 -10.04 21.48 -20.43
C PRO A 466 -9.62 22.87 -20.90
N MET A 467 -8.40 22.97 -21.46
CA MET A 467 -7.71 24.21 -21.85
C MET A 467 -7.41 25.19 -20.69
N VAL A 468 -7.88 24.91 -19.48
CA VAL A 468 -7.51 25.66 -18.27
C VAL A 468 -6.40 24.91 -17.53
N HIS A 469 -6.59 23.62 -17.23
CA HIS A 469 -5.66 22.81 -16.43
C HIS A 469 -4.98 21.68 -17.22
N TYR A 470 -5.51 21.33 -18.40
CA TYR A 470 -4.92 20.32 -19.26
C TYR A 470 -5.38 20.53 -20.71
N ILE A 471 -4.64 19.97 -21.67
CA ILE A 471 -5.03 19.97 -23.08
C ILE A 471 -5.81 18.68 -23.38
N PRO A 472 -7.09 18.73 -23.79
CA PRO A 472 -7.86 17.54 -24.13
C PRO A 472 -7.45 16.96 -25.49
N PHE A 473 -7.59 15.65 -25.65
CA PHE A 473 -7.50 14.96 -26.94
C PHE A 473 -8.50 13.80 -27.03
N LYS A 474 -8.87 13.40 -28.24
CA LYS A 474 -9.89 12.36 -28.47
C LYS A 474 -9.39 10.98 -28.06
N SER A 475 -10.28 10.14 -27.53
CA SER A 475 -9.95 8.76 -27.10
C SER A 475 -9.50 7.85 -28.26
N ASP A 476 -9.84 8.20 -29.50
CA ASP A 476 -9.38 7.48 -30.70
C ASP A 476 -7.98 7.90 -31.18
N LEU A 477 -7.36 8.87 -30.49
CA LEU A 477 -6.04 9.46 -30.78
C LEU A 477 -5.97 10.27 -32.09
N SER A 478 -7.10 10.56 -32.73
CA SER A 478 -7.12 11.19 -34.06
C SER A 478 -6.53 12.60 -34.08
N ASP A 479 -6.54 13.33 -32.96
CA ASP A 479 -6.06 14.72 -32.87
C ASP A 479 -4.82 14.91 -31.99
N ILE A 480 -4.24 13.87 -31.39
CA ILE A 480 -3.13 14.03 -30.42
C ILE A 480 -1.90 14.73 -31.02
N ILE A 481 -1.57 14.43 -32.28
CA ILE A 481 -0.45 15.07 -32.97
C ILE A 481 -0.73 16.55 -33.20
N ASP A 482 -1.96 16.91 -33.55
CA ASP A 482 -2.35 18.30 -33.75
C ASP A 482 -2.38 19.07 -32.42
N ARG A 483 -2.78 18.42 -31.32
CA ARG A 483 -2.71 19.01 -29.97
C ARG A 483 -1.29 19.30 -29.52
N LEU A 484 -0.35 18.39 -29.80
CA LEU A 484 1.07 18.61 -29.49
C LEU A 484 1.66 19.76 -30.32
N LYS A 485 1.37 19.80 -31.64
CA LYS A 485 1.79 20.90 -32.51
C LYS A 485 1.18 22.25 -32.08
N TRP A 486 -0.08 22.24 -31.66
CA TRP A 486 -0.72 23.43 -31.11
C TRP A 486 0.03 23.92 -29.86
N ALA A 487 0.37 23.03 -28.93
CA ALA A 487 1.10 23.40 -27.71
C ALA A 487 2.53 23.90 -27.99
N GLU A 488 3.17 23.42 -29.05
CA GLU A 488 4.45 23.93 -29.53
C GLU A 488 4.33 25.33 -30.13
N ALA A 489 3.26 25.59 -30.88
CA ALA A 489 2.99 26.89 -31.49
C ALA A 489 2.49 27.95 -30.48
N HIS A 490 1.97 27.53 -29.33
CA HIS A 490 1.42 28.39 -28.27
C HIS A 490 2.13 28.16 -26.93
N PRO A 491 3.46 28.41 -26.83
CA PRO A 491 4.26 28.04 -25.66
C PRO A 491 3.83 28.75 -24.37
N ASP A 492 3.44 30.03 -24.46
CA ASP A 492 3.01 30.82 -23.30
C ASP A 492 1.67 30.31 -22.74
N GLU A 493 0.75 29.93 -23.63
CA GLU A 493 -0.54 29.36 -23.24
C GLU A 493 -0.37 27.97 -22.63
N ALA A 494 0.49 27.13 -23.23
CA ALA A 494 0.84 25.82 -22.69
C ALA A 494 1.49 25.93 -21.29
N GLN A 495 2.39 26.91 -21.09
CA GLN A 495 2.97 27.21 -19.78
C GLN A 495 1.89 27.63 -18.78
N ALA A 496 1.01 28.54 -19.15
CA ALA A 496 -0.06 28.99 -18.28
C ALA A 496 -1.03 27.87 -17.87
N ILE A 497 -1.30 26.91 -18.77
CA ILE A 497 -2.08 25.70 -18.47
C ILE A 497 -1.35 24.85 -17.41
N ALA A 498 -0.06 24.57 -17.60
CA ALA A 498 0.75 23.81 -16.66
C ALA A 498 0.84 24.48 -15.28
N ASP A 499 1.01 25.81 -15.25
CA ASP A 499 1.13 26.59 -14.02
C ASP A 499 -0.18 26.57 -13.21
N ARG A 500 -1.33 26.72 -13.88
CA ARG A 500 -2.65 26.61 -13.24
C ARG A 500 -2.88 25.21 -12.67
N ALA A 501 -2.56 24.17 -13.43
CA ALA A 501 -2.68 22.78 -12.98
C ALA A 501 -1.80 22.50 -11.75
N GLN A 502 -0.55 22.95 -11.77
CA GLN A 502 0.38 22.77 -10.66
C GLN A 502 -0.07 23.55 -9.41
N THR A 503 -0.57 24.78 -9.60
CA THR A 503 -1.11 25.60 -8.51
C THR A 503 -2.31 24.91 -7.88
N TYR A 504 -3.28 24.48 -8.69
CA TYR A 504 -4.44 23.73 -8.20
C TYR A 504 -4.02 22.49 -7.39
N ALA A 505 -3.07 21.70 -7.90
CA ALA A 505 -2.60 20.49 -7.22
C ALA A 505 -1.89 20.79 -5.88
N ARG A 506 -1.10 21.86 -5.81
CA ARG A 506 -0.41 22.28 -4.58
C ARG A 506 -1.36 22.81 -3.51
N GLU A 507 -2.54 23.30 -3.89
CA GLU A 507 -3.54 23.85 -2.97
C GLU A 507 -4.61 22.83 -2.55
N ASN A 508 -4.97 21.92 -3.45
CA ASN A 508 -6.15 21.06 -3.30
C ASN A 508 -5.84 19.56 -3.28
N LEU A 509 -4.66 19.12 -3.75
CA LEU A 509 -4.32 17.70 -3.89
C LEU A 509 -3.16 17.27 -2.96
N THR A 510 -3.01 17.92 -1.80
CA THR A 510 -1.98 17.63 -0.80
C THR A 510 -2.41 16.53 0.19
N PRO A 511 -1.47 15.92 0.95
CA PRO A 511 -1.79 14.87 1.92
C PRO A 511 -2.89 15.24 2.93
N ASP A 512 -2.89 16.47 3.44
CA ASP A 512 -3.93 16.97 4.36
C ASP A 512 -5.30 17.07 3.69
N ARG A 513 -5.36 17.49 2.42
CA ARG A 513 -6.62 17.58 1.65
C ARG A 513 -7.24 16.22 1.43
N ILE A 514 -6.43 15.19 1.22
CA ILE A 514 -6.89 13.80 1.13
C ILE A 514 -7.59 13.38 2.43
N PHE A 515 -7.00 13.66 3.59
CA PHE A 515 -7.63 13.33 4.88
C PHE A 515 -8.90 14.14 5.13
N CYS A 516 -8.91 15.43 4.78
CA CYS A 516 -10.11 16.26 4.85
C CYS A 516 -11.24 15.68 3.97
N TYR A 517 -10.94 15.26 2.73
CA TYR A 517 -11.93 14.69 1.84
C TYR A 517 -12.52 13.39 2.40
N TYR A 518 -11.68 12.45 2.86
CA TYR A 518 -12.16 11.21 3.47
C TYR A 518 -13.06 11.48 4.69
N TYR A 519 -12.65 12.38 5.58
CA TYR A 519 -13.46 12.74 6.74
C TYR A 519 -14.80 13.39 6.31
N ARG A 520 -14.79 14.35 5.37
CA ARG A 520 -16.02 14.97 4.86
C ARG A 520 -16.94 13.95 4.20
N ALA A 521 -16.40 12.97 3.47
CA ALA A 521 -17.18 11.90 2.87
C ALA A 521 -17.91 11.06 3.94
N LEU A 522 -17.21 10.67 5.02
CA LEU A 522 -17.82 9.94 6.14
C LEU A 522 -18.88 10.79 6.86
N ALA A 523 -18.59 12.06 7.13
CA ALA A 523 -19.52 12.97 7.80
C ALA A 523 -20.79 13.21 6.97
N GLN A 524 -20.66 13.41 5.67
CA GLN A 524 -21.81 13.59 4.77
C GLN A 524 -22.66 12.32 4.69
N TYR A 525 -22.02 11.15 4.59
CA TYR A 525 -22.72 9.87 4.62
C TYR A 525 -23.50 9.71 5.93
N ALA A 526 -22.83 9.93 7.08
CA ALA A 526 -23.43 9.83 8.40
C ALA A 526 -24.63 10.77 8.56
N SER A 527 -24.53 12.02 8.09
CA SER A 527 -25.61 13.01 8.20
C SER A 527 -26.86 12.67 7.38
N ARG A 528 -26.72 11.81 6.36
CA ARG A 528 -27.80 11.40 5.45
C ARG A 528 -28.36 10.02 5.79
N GLN A 529 -27.74 9.29 6.73
CA GLN A 529 -28.14 7.94 7.06
C GLN A 529 -29.43 7.91 7.89
N LYS A 530 -30.35 7.04 7.50
CA LYS A 530 -31.58 6.71 8.22
C LYS A 530 -31.41 5.34 8.84
N GLY A 531 -31.55 5.27 10.16
CA GLY A 531 -31.27 4.08 10.96
C GLY A 531 -29.98 4.23 11.77
N VAL A 532 -29.60 3.17 12.49
CA VAL A 532 -28.43 3.18 13.38
C VAL A 532 -27.35 2.24 12.84
N PRO A 533 -26.08 2.69 12.76
CA PRO A 533 -24.95 1.83 12.44
C PRO A 533 -24.88 0.60 13.35
N THR A 534 -24.83 -0.58 12.75
CA THR A 534 -24.96 -1.87 13.46
C THR A 534 -23.79 -2.79 13.14
N VAL A 535 -22.99 -3.08 14.16
CA VAL A 535 -21.90 -4.06 14.08
C VAL A 535 -22.50 -5.47 14.16
N THR A 536 -22.46 -6.23 13.06
CA THR A 536 -22.97 -7.60 13.01
C THR A 536 -21.95 -8.61 13.56
N PRO A 537 -22.38 -9.83 13.96
CA PRO A 537 -21.47 -10.79 14.58
C PRO A 537 -20.33 -11.32 13.69
N ASP A 538 -20.44 -11.18 12.39
CA ASP A 538 -19.45 -11.58 11.39
C ASP A 538 -18.45 -10.46 11.04
N MET A 539 -18.61 -9.25 11.61
CA MET A 539 -17.69 -8.14 11.37
C MET A 539 -16.42 -8.23 12.22
N VAL A 540 -15.30 -8.06 11.52
CA VAL A 540 -13.94 -8.01 12.07
C VAL A 540 -13.63 -6.58 12.50
N ARG A 541 -13.16 -6.40 13.74
CA ARG A 541 -12.63 -5.10 14.21
C ARG A 541 -11.31 -4.82 13.49
N VAL A 542 -11.19 -3.62 12.96
CA VAL A 542 -9.99 -3.13 12.28
C VAL A 542 -9.08 -2.50 13.34
N GLU A 543 -7.96 -3.17 13.63
CA GLU A 543 -7.01 -2.76 14.65
C GLU A 543 -5.80 -2.06 14.04
N PRO A 544 -5.15 -1.13 14.76
CA PRO A 544 -3.89 -0.57 14.32
C PRO A 544 -2.80 -1.66 14.23
N PRO A 545 -1.85 -1.55 13.28
CA PRO A 545 -0.89 -2.61 12.99
C PRO A 545 0.23 -2.79 14.02
N ALA A 546 0.30 -1.94 15.04
CA ALA A 546 1.32 -1.99 16.09
C ALA A 546 0.72 -1.63 17.45
N LYS A 547 1.44 -2.04 18.52
CA LYS A 547 1.15 -1.75 19.93
C LYS A 547 0.67 -0.31 20.11
N GLU A 548 -0.34 -0.12 20.98
CA GLU A 548 -0.71 1.19 21.51
C GLU A 548 0.56 1.93 21.94
N ALA A 549 0.88 3.02 21.22
CA ALA A 549 1.92 3.92 21.67
C ALA A 549 1.50 4.45 23.05
N THR A 550 2.43 4.52 24.00
CA THR A 550 2.17 5.23 25.25
C THR A 550 2.02 6.71 24.93
N CYS A 551 0.78 7.10 24.69
CA CYS A 551 0.43 8.43 24.24
C CYS A 551 0.17 9.35 25.42
N ALA A 552 0.75 10.53 25.40
CA ALA A 552 0.42 11.59 26.34
C ALA A 552 -0.81 12.37 25.85
N CYS A 553 -1.95 11.70 25.65
CA CYS A 553 -3.17 12.38 25.23
C CYS A 553 -3.66 13.31 26.36
N PRO A 554 -4.17 14.52 26.04
CA PRO A 554 -4.99 15.26 26.99
C PRO A 554 -6.13 14.32 27.44
N ALA A 555 -6.37 14.22 28.75
CA ALA A 555 -7.41 13.33 29.27
C ALA A 555 -8.72 13.60 28.53
N ALA A 556 -9.17 12.63 27.73
CA ALA A 556 -10.51 12.66 27.18
C ALA A 556 -11.47 12.66 28.38
N PRO A 557 -12.61 13.39 28.33
CA PRO A 557 -13.69 13.10 29.25
C PRO A 557 -13.95 11.58 29.16
N PRO A 558 -14.19 10.88 30.29
CA PRO A 558 -14.44 9.45 30.26
C PRO A 558 -15.68 9.20 29.42
N GLN A 559 -15.49 8.91 28.13
CA GLN A 559 -16.47 8.14 27.40
C GLN A 559 -16.38 6.76 28.02
N GLU A 560 -17.48 6.31 28.62
CA GLU A 560 -17.73 4.88 28.77
C GLU A 560 -17.81 4.29 27.36
N THR A 561 -16.69 4.18 26.66
CA THR A 561 -16.56 3.26 25.55
C THR A 561 -16.67 1.89 26.20
N LYS A 562 -17.89 1.38 26.35
CA LYS A 562 -18.11 -0.06 26.45
C LYS A 562 -17.55 -0.61 25.16
N ALA A 563 -16.27 -0.98 25.18
CA ALA A 563 -15.64 -1.70 24.08
C ALA A 563 -16.62 -2.83 23.72
N LEU A 564 -17.16 -2.78 22.51
CA LEU A 564 -18.08 -3.82 22.06
C LEU A 564 -17.33 -5.14 22.25
N PRO A 565 -17.90 -6.13 22.94
CA PRO A 565 -17.19 -7.36 23.26
C PRO A 565 -16.71 -8.03 21.97
N TYR A 566 -15.42 -7.90 21.69
CA TYR A 566 -14.78 -8.46 20.50
C TYR A 566 -13.94 -9.66 20.91
N PRO A 567 -14.21 -10.84 20.33
CA PRO A 567 -13.70 -12.12 20.84
C PRO A 567 -12.23 -12.39 20.48
N LEU A 568 -11.67 -11.68 19.49
CA LEU A 568 -10.31 -11.91 19.00
C LEU A 568 -9.33 -10.88 19.56
N ARG A 569 -8.17 -11.36 20.03
CA ARG A 569 -7.05 -10.51 20.49
C ARG A 569 -5.98 -10.39 19.40
N SER A 570 -5.54 -9.17 19.06
CA SER A 570 -4.41 -8.97 18.15
C SER A 570 -3.06 -9.24 18.84
N VAL A 571 -2.16 -9.92 18.12
CA VAL A 571 -0.83 -10.31 18.61
C VAL A 571 0.27 -9.63 17.81
N TYR A 572 1.19 -8.98 18.50
CA TYR A 572 2.29 -8.22 17.93
C TYR A 572 3.62 -8.97 18.11
N PRO A 573 4.68 -8.66 17.31
CA PRO A 573 5.99 -9.32 17.44
C PRO A 573 6.57 -9.30 18.85
N SER A 574 6.30 -8.24 19.61
CA SER A 574 6.77 -8.09 20.99
C SER A 574 5.97 -8.88 22.01
N THR A 575 4.71 -9.25 21.71
CA THR A 575 3.80 -9.92 22.64
C THR A 575 3.58 -11.39 22.29
N VAL A 576 3.94 -11.81 21.08
CA VAL A 576 3.74 -13.18 20.62
C VAL A 576 4.46 -14.19 21.53
N ALA A 577 5.68 -13.89 21.97
CA ALA A 577 6.49 -14.77 22.80
C ALA A 577 5.92 -15.01 24.21
N THR A 578 5.14 -14.06 24.74
CA THR A 578 4.57 -14.11 26.09
C THR A 578 3.09 -14.53 26.08
N LEU A 579 2.52 -14.83 24.91
CA LEU A 579 1.09 -15.12 24.76
C LEU A 579 0.66 -16.39 25.54
N GLY A 580 1.53 -17.40 25.58
CA GLY A 580 1.34 -18.66 26.32
C GLY A 580 1.55 -18.57 27.84
N GLU A 581 2.08 -17.44 28.33
CA GLU A 581 2.31 -17.18 29.75
C GLU A 581 1.06 -16.57 30.44
N ALA A 582 0.02 -16.26 29.67
CA ALA A 582 -1.18 -15.54 30.12
C ALA A 582 -2.21 -16.39 30.92
N GLY A 583 -1.83 -17.58 31.39
CA GLY A 583 -2.65 -18.41 32.28
C GLY A 583 -3.85 -19.11 31.64
N GLN A 584 -3.93 -19.18 30.30
CA GLN A 584 -5.00 -19.85 29.55
C GLN A 584 -4.47 -20.40 28.22
N ASP A 585 -5.15 -21.41 27.66
CA ASP A 585 -4.82 -21.92 26.33
C ASP A 585 -5.15 -20.87 25.26
N VAL A 586 -4.39 -20.85 24.17
CA VAL A 586 -4.57 -19.85 23.10
C VAL A 586 -4.70 -20.51 21.74
N VAL A 587 -5.78 -20.18 21.04
CA VAL A 587 -6.00 -20.52 19.64
C VAL A 587 -5.58 -19.32 18.78
N LEU A 588 -4.49 -19.47 18.04
CA LEU A 588 -3.87 -18.38 17.27
C LEU A 588 -4.07 -18.60 15.76
N LEU A 589 -4.69 -17.64 15.08
CA LEU A 589 -4.71 -17.58 13.62
C LEU A 589 -3.57 -16.70 13.10
N SER A 590 -2.62 -17.33 12.39
CA SER A 590 -1.62 -16.63 11.59
C SER A 590 -2.13 -16.40 10.17
N TYR A 591 -2.15 -15.15 9.74
CA TYR A 591 -2.75 -14.74 8.47
C TYR A 591 -2.01 -13.55 7.84
N SER A 592 -2.37 -13.19 6.61
CA SER A 592 -1.96 -11.93 5.99
C SER A 592 -3.17 -11.17 5.46
N SER A 593 -3.28 -9.88 5.78
CA SER A 593 -4.29 -8.98 5.21
C SER A 593 -4.20 -8.81 3.69
N PHE A 594 -3.06 -9.15 3.08
CA PHE A 594 -2.84 -9.16 1.63
C PHE A 594 -3.04 -10.53 0.97
N CYS A 595 -3.36 -11.57 1.74
CA CYS A 595 -3.65 -12.90 1.21
C CYS A 595 -5.18 -13.11 1.13
N ASN A 596 -5.67 -13.44 -0.08
CA ASN A 596 -7.10 -13.67 -0.30
C ASN A 596 -7.63 -14.84 0.55
N ARG A 597 -6.88 -15.94 0.67
CA ARG A 597 -7.26 -17.10 1.49
C ARG A 597 -7.38 -16.70 2.97
N SER A 598 -6.38 -15.99 3.49
CA SER A 598 -6.36 -15.46 4.86
C SER A 598 -7.58 -14.59 5.16
N SER A 599 -7.84 -13.62 4.30
CA SER A 599 -8.96 -12.70 4.47
C SER A 599 -10.30 -13.43 4.40
N SER A 600 -10.49 -14.38 3.46
CA SER A 600 -11.71 -15.17 3.35
C SER A 600 -11.99 -16.08 4.56
N TYR A 601 -10.96 -16.47 5.31
CA TYR A 601 -11.10 -17.32 6.49
C TYR A 601 -11.30 -16.53 7.79
N MET A 602 -10.86 -15.27 7.86
CA MET A 602 -10.95 -14.47 9.08
C MET A 602 -12.37 -14.37 9.67
N PRO A 603 -13.44 -14.11 8.88
CA PRO A 603 -14.80 -14.11 9.42
C PRO A 603 -15.23 -15.47 9.99
N LYS A 604 -14.76 -16.58 9.39
CA LYS A 604 -15.06 -17.94 9.85
C LYS A 604 -14.40 -18.20 11.20
N PHE A 605 -13.13 -17.82 11.34
CA PHE A 605 -12.42 -17.90 12.61
C PHE A 605 -13.07 -17.05 13.70
N LEU A 606 -13.52 -15.84 13.37
CA LEU A 606 -14.25 -14.96 14.28
C LEU A 606 -15.57 -15.59 14.77
N LYS A 607 -16.38 -16.15 13.86
CA LYS A 607 -17.63 -16.86 14.20
C LYS A 607 -17.33 -18.03 15.16
N THR A 608 -16.31 -18.83 14.87
CA THR A 608 -15.89 -19.92 15.76
C THR A 608 -15.47 -19.40 17.15
N ALA A 609 -14.65 -18.35 17.22
CA ALA A 609 -14.22 -17.78 18.49
C ALA A 609 -15.40 -17.34 19.39
N ARG A 610 -16.47 -16.76 18.79
CA ARG A 610 -17.68 -16.37 19.53
C ARG A 610 -18.37 -17.56 20.16
N LEU A 611 -18.54 -18.66 19.42
CA LEU A 611 -19.15 -19.89 19.94
C LEU A 611 -18.42 -20.43 21.17
N PHE A 612 -17.09 -20.44 21.15
CA PHE A 612 -16.28 -20.87 22.29
C PHE A 612 -16.41 -19.95 23.51
N ILE A 613 -16.45 -18.63 23.28
CA ILE A 613 -16.59 -17.63 24.35
C ILE A 613 -17.99 -17.66 24.98
N GLU A 614 -19.05 -17.79 24.18
CA GLU A 614 -20.44 -17.90 24.67
C GLU A 614 -20.61 -19.11 25.59
N LYS A 615 -19.88 -20.20 25.31
CA LYS A 615 -19.86 -21.44 26.09
C LYS A 615 -18.88 -21.40 27.27
N ARG A 616 -18.20 -20.27 27.50
CA ARG A 616 -17.24 -20.03 28.59
C ARG A 616 -16.08 -21.04 28.62
N ILE A 617 -15.62 -21.49 27.45
CA ILE A 617 -14.48 -22.41 27.33
C ILE A 617 -13.19 -21.64 27.64
N PRO A 618 -12.26 -22.19 28.45
CA PRO A 618 -11.05 -21.50 28.91
C PRO A 618 -9.95 -21.43 27.83
N ALA A 619 -10.28 -20.95 26.63
CA ALA A 619 -9.34 -20.71 25.55
C ALA A 619 -9.49 -19.27 25.01
N ALA A 620 -8.38 -18.54 24.93
CA ALA A 620 -8.34 -17.24 24.29
C ALA A 620 -8.17 -17.39 22.77
N PHE A 621 -8.88 -16.59 21.99
CA PHE A 621 -8.71 -16.53 20.54
C PHE A 621 -7.89 -15.31 20.15
N ALA A 622 -6.90 -15.51 19.29
CA ALA A 622 -5.93 -14.50 18.93
C ALA A 622 -5.60 -14.52 17.43
N ILE A 623 -5.18 -13.37 16.89
CA ILE A 623 -4.81 -13.20 15.49
C ILE A 623 -3.42 -12.56 15.34
N CYS A 624 -2.68 -12.97 14.32
CA CYS A 624 -1.34 -12.48 14.01
C CYS A 624 -1.24 -12.20 12.49
N ASP A 625 -1.14 -10.91 12.11
CA ASP A 625 -1.00 -10.49 10.70
C ASP A 625 0.48 -10.33 10.33
N GLY A 626 0.96 -11.14 9.38
CA GLY A 626 2.35 -11.15 8.92
C GLY A 626 2.74 -10.06 7.90
N HIS A 627 1.80 -9.27 7.36
CA HIS A 627 2.14 -8.31 6.29
C HIS A 627 3.00 -7.11 6.76
N LEU A 628 2.92 -6.75 8.04
CA LEU A 628 3.53 -5.51 8.56
C LEU A 628 4.64 -5.75 9.58
N ASN A 629 4.91 -7.01 9.92
CA ASN A 629 5.64 -7.38 11.11
C ASN A 629 6.76 -8.38 10.77
N HIS A 630 7.98 -8.06 11.16
CA HIS A 630 9.12 -8.98 11.06
C HIS A 630 9.10 -9.91 12.27
N TYR A 631 8.38 -11.02 12.13
CA TYR A 631 8.33 -12.04 13.18
C TYR A 631 9.54 -13.00 13.08
N PRO A 632 9.96 -13.63 14.20
CA PRO A 632 10.97 -14.71 14.18
C PRO A 632 10.56 -15.84 13.21
N PRO A 633 11.48 -16.68 12.68
CA PRO A 633 11.17 -17.74 11.70
C PRO A 633 9.97 -18.65 12.04
N LEU A 634 9.81 -18.99 13.32
CA LEU A 634 8.69 -19.76 13.90
C LEU A 634 7.35 -19.02 13.95
N PHE A 635 7.32 -17.79 13.47
CA PHE A 635 6.16 -16.92 13.34
C PHE A 635 6.22 -16.11 12.03
N SER A 636 7.30 -16.27 11.25
CA SER A 636 7.53 -15.78 9.88
C SER A 636 6.70 -16.63 8.93
N PHE A 637 5.40 -16.72 9.19
CA PHE A 637 4.49 -17.62 8.49
C PHE A 637 3.62 -16.93 7.46
N CYS A 638 3.99 -15.72 7.04
CA CYS A 638 3.45 -15.10 5.85
C CYS A 638 4.56 -14.48 5.01
N ASN A 639 5.37 -15.33 4.38
CA ASN A 639 5.79 -14.98 3.03
C ASN A 639 4.54 -15.22 2.17
N TYR A 640 4.07 -14.20 1.44
CA TYR A 640 2.88 -14.08 0.57
C TYR A 640 2.46 -15.29 -0.33
N ARG A 641 3.16 -16.43 -0.24
CA ARG A 641 2.93 -17.68 -0.98
C ARG A 641 2.32 -18.82 -0.14
N GLY A 642 2.09 -18.64 1.17
CA GLY A 642 1.58 -19.68 2.08
C GLY A 642 0.07 -19.61 2.41
N ASN A 643 -0.51 -20.73 2.83
CA ASN A 643 -1.86 -20.77 3.42
C ASN A 643 -1.87 -20.14 4.82
N PRO A 644 -2.99 -19.50 5.25
CA PRO A 644 -3.19 -19.19 6.67
C PRO A 644 -3.00 -20.44 7.53
N ARG A 645 -2.60 -20.26 8.79
CA ARG A 645 -2.32 -21.36 9.73
C ARG A 645 -3.04 -21.14 11.04
N LEU A 646 -3.57 -22.22 11.59
CA LEU A 646 -4.19 -22.25 12.91
C LEU A 646 -3.25 -22.99 13.86
N LEU A 647 -2.93 -22.35 14.99
CA LEU A 647 -2.05 -22.88 16.02
C LEU A 647 -2.80 -23.01 17.34
N TYR A 648 -2.48 -24.05 18.11
CA TYR A 648 -2.89 -24.19 19.49
C TYR A 648 -1.66 -24.05 20.41
N LEU A 649 -1.76 -23.16 21.38
CA LEU A 649 -0.74 -22.93 22.40
C LEU A 649 -1.32 -23.33 23.75
N LYS A 650 -0.71 -24.32 24.39
CA LYS A 650 -1.14 -24.75 25.72
C LYS A 650 -0.62 -23.79 26.78
N ASN A 651 -1.41 -23.57 27.83
CA ASN A 651 -1.05 -22.75 28.98
C ASN A 651 0.32 -23.16 29.55
N GLY A 652 1.20 -22.17 29.72
CA GLY A 652 2.55 -22.36 30.29
C GLY A 652 3.59 -22.88 29.29
N GLN A 653 3.25 -23.15 28.03
CA GLN A 653 4.25 -23.44 27.00
C GLN A 653 4.97 -22.16 26.57
N LYS A 654 6.30 -22.13 26.74
CA LYS A 654 7.16 -21.14 26.08
C LYS A 654 7.25 -21.44 24.60
N ILE A 655 7.20 -20.40 23.79
CA ILE A 655 7.23 -20.56 22.34
C ILE A 655 8.69 -20.56 21.86
N GLU A 656 9.31 -21.72 21.90
CA GLU A 656 10.64 -21.99 21.32
C GLU A 656 10.54 -23.19 20.36
N GLY A 657 11.06 -23.08 19.14
CA GLY A 657 11.01 -24.16 18.13
C GLY A 657 9.60 -24.55 17.67
N ASP A 658 9.46 -25.77 17.13
CA ASP A 658 8.20 -26.39 16.67
C ASP A 658 7.24 -26.80 17.81
N SER A 659 7.27 -26.09 18.95
CA SER A 659 6.50 -26.46 20.16
C SER A 659 5.01 -26.18 20.07
N ALA A 660 4.56 -25.39 19.09
CA ALA A 660 3.15 -25.09 18.85
C ALA A 660 2.52 -26.13 17.90
N GLU A 661 1.43 -26.77 18.33
CA GLU A 661 0.68 -27.68 17.46
C GLU A 661 -0.03 -26.87 16.38
N THR A 662 0.22 -27.22 15.13
CA THR A 662 -0.38 -26.58 13.96
C THR A 662 -1.38 -27.52 13.33
N MET A 663 -2.56 -27.02 12.97
CA MET A 663 -3.53 -27.78 12.21
C MET A 663 -2.92 -28.20 10.86
N LYS A 664 -2.66 -29.51 10.67
CA LYS A 664 -2.01 -30.06 9.48
C LYS A 664 -3.01 -30.25 8.34
N ASP A 665 -2.66 -29.78 7.14
CA ASP A 665 -3.23 -30.13 5.82
C ASP A 665 -4.75 -30.38 5.75
N VAL A 666 -5.53 -29.48 6.35
CA VAL A 666 -7.00 -29.49 6.28
C VAL A 666 -7.50 -28.14 5.76
N VAL A 667 -8.56 -28.16 4.94
CA VAL A 667 -9.26 -26.94 4.48
C VAL A 667 -9.71 -26.14 5.70
N LEU A 668 -9.28 -24.89 5.82
CA LEU A 668 -9.66 -24.00 6.92
C LEU A 668 -11.16 -23.64 6.83
N THR A 669 -11.97 -24.32 7.64
CA THR A 669 -13.43 -24.13 7.80
C THR A 669 -13.76 -24.01 9.28
N GLY A 670 -14.90 -23.39 9.62
CA GLY A 670 -15.34 -23.32 11.02
C GLY A 670 -15.49 -24.71 11.65
N PHE A 671 -16.00 -25.69 10.91
CA PHE A 671 -16.05 -27.10 11.30
C PHE A 671 -14.67 -27.64 11.72
N ASN A 672 -13.66 -27.49 10.85
CA ASN A 672 -12.31 -28.00 11.12
C ASN A 672 -11.63 -27.22 12.26
N THR A 673 -11.92 -25.93 12.42
CA THR A 673 -11.49 -25.14 13.58
C THR A 673 -12.05 -25.72 14.88
N VAL A 674 -13.36 -26.01 14.93
CA VAL A 674 -14.01 -26.56 16.13
C VAL A 674 -13.43 -27.94 16.45
N GLN A 675 -13.27 -28.82 15.45
CA GLN A 675 -12.64 -30.13 15.66
C GLN A 675 -11.23 -30.00 16.22
N PHE A 676 -10.40 -29.17 15.58
CA PHE A 676 -9.02 -28.95 16.01
C PHE A 676 -8.96 -28.45 17.45
N VAL A 677 -9.81 -27.50 17.86
CA VAL A 677 -9.83 -27.02 19.25
C VAL A 677 -10.38 -28.08 20.21
N ASN A 678 -11.41 -28.84 19.83
CA ASN A 678 -11.99 -29.93 20.62
C ASN A 678 -10.98 -31.06 20.95
N ASP A 679 -10.02 -31.30 20.06
CA ASP A 679 -8.96 -32.29 20.26
C ASP A 679 -7.98 -31.87 21.37
N HIS A 680 -7.92 -30.57 21.69
CA HIS A 680 -6.96 -30.01 22.66
C HIS A 680 -7.58 -29.61 24.00
N VAL A 681 -8.90 -29.38 24.06
CA VAL A 681 -9.62 -29.05 25.30
C VAL A 681 -10.17 -30.31 25.99
N ALA A 682 -10.41 -30.22 27.30
CA ALA A 682 -10.96 -31.33 28.08
C ALA A 682 -12.39 -31.70 27.60
N PRO A 683 -12.84 -32.97 27.74
CA PRO A 683 -14.12 -33.45 27.20
C PRO A 683 -15.33 -32.60 27.56
N GLU A 684 -15.38 -32.06 28.77
CA GLU A 684 -16.44 -31.18 29.28
C GLU A 684 -16.53 -29.81 28.57
N TYR A 685 -15.47 -29.40 27.87
CA TYR A 685 -15.40 -28.17 27.08
C TYR A 685 -15.54 -28.42 25.58
N ARG A 686 -15.74 -29.66 25.14
CA ARG A 686 -15.93 -29.97 23.72
C ARG A 686 -17.28 -29.44 23.25
N LEU A 687 -17.27 -28.68 22.16
CA LEU A 687 -18.50 -28.24 21.51
C LEU A 687 -19.04 -29.35 20.61
N GLU A 688 -20.35 -29.57 20.64
CA GLU A 688 -21.01 -30.24 19.52
C GLU A 688 -20.73 -29.42 18.27
N VAL A 689 -20.13 -30.05 17.26
CA VAL A 689 -19.84 -29.38 16.00
C VAL A 689 -21.19 -29.10 15.35
N PRO A 690 -21.62 -27.82 15.20
CA PRO A 690 -22.92 -27.54 14.62
C PRO A 690 -23.00 -28.17 13.23
N GLU A 691 -24.12 -28.80 12.90
CA GLU A 691 -24.33 -29.42 11.57
C GLU A 691 -24.23 -28.39 10.43
N ASP A 692 -24.35 -27.10 10.73
CA ASP A 692 -24.49 -26.03 9.74
C ASP A 692 -23.26 -25.12 9.54
N LEU A 693 -22.04 -25.56 9.86
CA LEU A 693 -20.82 -24.80 9.51
C LEU A 693 -19.96 -25.36 8.37
N PRO A 694 -20.55 -25.84 7.27
CA PRO A 694 -19.97 -25.64 5.95
C PRO A 694 -20.78 -24.57 5.19
N GLU A 695 -20.43 -23.30 5.36
CA GLU A 695 -20.72 -22.31 4.31
C GLU A 695 -19.86 -22.71 3.10
N THR A 696 -20.47 -23.55 2.28
CA THR A 696 -19.96 -24.07 1.03
C THR A 696 -19.78 -22.89 0.10
N MET A 697 -18.53 -22.52 -0.22
CA MET A 697 -18.27 -21.53 -1.27
C MET A 697 -18.80 -22.11 -2.58
N SER A 698 -19.71 -21.41 -3.23
CA SER A 698 -20.25 -21.79 -4.52
C SER A 698 -20.28 -20.58 -5.43
N GLN A 699 -19.78 -20.77 -6.64
CA GLN A 699 -20.17 -19.91 -7.76
C GLN A 699 -21.69 -20.02 -7.99
N PRO A 700 -22.34 -19.02 -8.60
CA PRO A 700 -23.76 -19.11 -8.88
C PRO A 700 -24.02 -20.21 -9.91
N ILE A 701 -25.16 -20.90 -9.77
CA ILE A 701 -25.55 -21.94 -10.72
C ILE A 701 -25.68 -21.27 -12.11
N PRO A 702 -24.96 -21.76 -13.14
CA PRO A 702 -25.00 -21.17 -14.48
C PRO A 702 -26.43 -21.14 -15.02
N LYS A 703 -26.87 -19.98 -15.53
CA LYS A 703 -28.19 -19.83 -16.18
C LYS A 703 -28.34 -20.71 -17.43
N ASP A 704 -27.23 -20.94 -18.13
CA ASP A 704 -27.15 -21.86 -19.27
C ASP A 704 -25.99 -22.85 -19.04
N ASN A 705 -26.32 -24.14 -19.07
CA ASN A 705 -25.37 -25.24 -18.89
C ASN A 705 -25.45 -26.25 -20.05
N ASN A 706 -25.78 -25.79 -21.27
CA ASN A 706 -26.00 -26.67 -22.42
C ASN A 706 -24.72 -27.08 -23.16
N LYS A 707 -23.57 -26.49 -22.82
CA LYS A 707 -22.27 -26.81 -23.45
C LYS A 707 -21.86 -28.30 -23.23
N PRO A 708 -20.97 -28.86 -24.08
CA PRO A 708 -20.49 -30.23 -23.93
C PRO A 708 -19.79 -30.50 -22.59
N VAL A 709 -18.95 -29.56 -22.12
CA VAL A 709 -18.44 -29.58 -20.75
C VAL A 709 -19.45 -28.87 -19.85
N LYS A 710 -20.07 -29.62 -18.95
CA LYS A 710 -20.99 -29.08 -17.95
C LYS A 710 -20.24 -28.33 -16.86
N ILE A 711 -20.79 -27.21 -16.42
CA ILE A 711 -20.26 -26.45 -15.30
C ILE A 711 -20.94 -26.94 -14.03
N VAL A 712 -20.13 -27.39 -13.08
CA VAL A 712 -20.54 -27.76 -11.74
C VAL A 712 -20.03 -26.70 -10.77
N VAL A 713 -20.91 -26.29 -9.87
CA VAL A 713 -20.62 -25.41 -8.74
C VAL A 713 -21.02 -26.14 -7.47
N ALA A 714 -20.59 -25.66 -6.30
CA ALA A 714 -20.86 -26.41 -5.09
C ALA A 714 -22.36 -26.57 -4.77
N ASN A 715 -23.18 -25.57 -5.10
CA ASN A 715 -24.63 -25.58 -4.86
C ASN A 715 -25.41 -26.54 -5.78
N ASN A 716 -24.86 -26.98 -6.91
CA ASN A 716 -25.49 -27.99 -7.78
C ASN A 716 -24.71 -29.30 -7.84
N PHE A 717 -23.68 -29.45 -7.01
CA PHE A 717 -22.78 -30.60 -7.03
C PHE A 717 -23.55 -31.89 -6.78
N ASP A 718 -24.44 -31.92 -5.79
CA ASP A 718 -25.22 -33.11 -5.47
C ASP A 718 -26.14 -33.53 -6.60
N GLU A 719 -26.86 -32.58 -7.19
CA GLU A 719 -27.76 -32.84 -8.30
C GLU A 719 -26.99 -33.34 -9.52
N MET A 720 -25.87 -32.69 -9.88
CA MET A 720 -25.17 -32.95 -11.12
C MET A 720 -24.17 -34.12 -11.05
N VAL A 721 -23.56 -34.33 -9.89
CA VAL A 721 -22.44 -35.27 -9.72
C VAL A 721 -22.85 -36.53 -8.96
N LEU A 722 -23.64 -36.40 -7.89
CA LEU A 722 -23.97 -37.52 -7.02
C LEU A 722 -25.31 -38.18 -7.37
N ASN A 723 -26.31 -37.36 -7.74
CA ASN A 723 -27.70 -37.77 -7.93
C ASN A 723 -28.15 -37.74 -9.40
N GLY A 724 -27.27 -37.34 -10.33
CA GLY A 724 -27.60 -37.14 -11.75
C GLY A 724 -27.83 -38.40 -12.58
N GLY A 725 -27.78 -39.60 -11.97
CA GLY A 725 -28.08 -40.90 -12.59
C GLY A 725 -27.10 -41.35 -13.70
N ARG A 726 -26.03 -40.61 -13.93
CA ARG A 726 -25.01 -40.84 -14.95
C ARG A 726 -23.63 -40.91 -14.32
N ASP A 727 -22.70 -41.58 -14.99
CA ASP A 727 -21.28 -41.46 -14.62
C ASP A 727 -20.81 -40.03 -14.89
N VAL A 728 -19.89 -39.51 -14.08
CA VAL A 728 -19.38 -38.14 -14.20
C VAL A 728 -17.87 -38.14 -14.23
N LEU A 729 -17.29 -37.59 -15.30
CA LEU A 729 -15.88 -37.21 -15.35
C LEU A 729 -15.79 -35.72 -15.01
N LEU A 730 -15.22 -35.39 -13.86
CA LEU A 730 -15.15 -34.03 -13.32
C LEU A 730 -13.70 -33.51 -13.27
N GLU A 731 -13.42 -32.42 -13.96
CA GLU A 731 -12.18 -31.64 -13.79
C GLU A 731 -12.37 -30.55 -12.73
N VAL A 732 -11.54 -30.58 -11.69
CA VAL A 732 -11.39 -29.46 -10.76
C VAL A 732 -10.18 -28.61 -11.19
N TYR A 733 -10.45 -27.35 -11.56
CA TYR A 733 -9.44 -26.45 -12.15
C TYR A 733 -9.33 -25.12 -11.40
N ALA A 734 -8.28 -24.34 -11.72
CA ALA A 734 -8.15 -22.94 -11.32
C ALA A 734 -7.76 -22.07 -12.53
N PRO A 735 -8.34 -20.86 -12.72
CA PRO A 735 -8.18 -20.06 -13.94
C PRO A 735 -6.74 -19.56 -14.18
N TRP A 736 -5.96 -19.41 -13.11
CA TRP A 736 -4.55 -18.99 -13.15
C TRP A 736 -3.57 -20.16 -13.33
N CYS A 737 -4.03 -21.42 -13.29
CA CYS A 737 -3.13 -22.58 -13.36
C CYS A 737 -2.71 -22.88 -14.81
N GLY A 738 -1.40 -22.85 -15.08
CA GLY A 738 -0.84 -23.17 -16.40
C GLY A 738 -1.18 -24.60 -16.87
N HIS A 739 -1.14 -25.59 -15.98
CA HIS A 739 -1.49 -26.98 -16.33
C HIS A 739 -2.97 -27.17 -16.70
N CYS A 740 -3.89 -26.44 -16.05
CA CYS A 740 -5.31 -26.42 -16.42
C CYS A 740 -5.50 -25.79 -17.79
N LYS A 741 -4.81 -24.68 -18.07
CA LYS A 741 -4.85 -24.03 -19.39
C LYS A 741 -4.39 -24.97 -20.50
N SER A 742 -3.34 -25.78 -20.25
CA SER A 742 -2.87 -26.79 -21.20
C SER A 742 -3.85 -27.96 -21.40
N LEU A 743 -4.55 -28.39 -20.34
CA LEU A 743 -5.50 -29.51 -20.41
C LEU A 743 -6.83 -29.12 -21.08
N LYS A 744 -7.26 -27.86 -20.92
CA LYS A 744 -8.54 -27.35 -21.41
C LYS A 744 -8.91 -27.77 -22.84
N PRO A 745 -8.07 -27.57 -23.88
CA PRO A 745 -8.44 -27.94 -25.25
C PRO A 745 -8.69 -29.44 -25.41
N VAL A 746 -7.89 -30.28 -24.76
CA VAL A 746 -8.05 -31.75 -24.77
C VAL A 746 -9.35 -32.17 -24.08
N TYR A 747 -9.65 -31.55 -22.93
CA TYR A 747 -10.83 -31.87 -22.14
C TYR A 747 -12.13 -31.43 -22.84
N GLU A 748 -12.11 -30.25 -23.47
CA GLU A 748 -13.23 -29.74 -24.28
C GLU A 748 -13.45 -30.59 -25.55
N GLU A 749 -12.39 -31.07 -26.18
CA GLU A 749 -12.48 -31.99 -27.32
C GLU A 749 -13.11 -33.33 -26.91
N PHE A 750 -12.62 -33.95 -25.83
CA PHE A 750 -13.19 -35.21 -25.33
C PHE A 750 -14.69 -35.06 -24.98
N ALA A 751 -15.05 -33.97 -24.29
CA ALA A 751 -16.45 -33.68 -23.96
C ALA A 751 -17.33 -33.51 -25.22
N ARG A 752 -16.81 -32.87 -26.27
CA ARG A 752 -17.51 -32.74 -27.55
C ARG A 752 -17.79 -34.09 -28.18
N LEU A 753 -16.81 -35.00 -28.20
CA LEU A 753 -16.98 -36.37 -28.73
C LEU A 753 -18.04 -37.15 -27.93
N VAL A 754 -18.01 -37.06 -26.60
CA VAL A 754 -19.03 -37.67 -25.73
C VAL A 754 -20.42 -37.12 -26.05
N ALA A 755 -20.55 -35.80 -26.15
CA ALA A 755 -21.83 -35.13 -26.43
C ALA A 755 -22.41 -35.49 -27.81
N SER A 756 -21.57 -35.72 -28.82
CA SER A 756 -21.99 -36.16 -30.17
C SER A 756 -22.25 -37.66 -30.30
N SER A 757 -22.09 -38.43 -29.23
CA SER A 757 -22.20 -39.90 -29.24
C SER A 757 -23.36 -40.41 -28.39
N HIS A 758 -23.66 -41.71 -28.52
CA HIS A 758 -24.65 -42.40 -27.68
C HIS A 758 -24.24 -42.43 -26.19
N ALA A 759 -22.97 -42.14 -25.87
CA ALA A 759 -22.48 -42.07 -24.49
C ALA A 759 -23.02 -40.85 -23.71
N SER A 760 -23.55 -39.83 -24.38
CA SER A 760 -24.13 -38.62 -23.73
C SER A 760 -25.27 -38.92 -22.74
N GLY A 761 -25.98 -40.04 -22.92
CA GLY A 761 -27.01 -40.53 -21.99
C GLY A 761 -26.46 -41.28 -20.76
N SER A 762 -25.18 -41.66 -20.75
CA SER A 762 -24.55 -42.47 -19.69
C SER A 762 -23.39 -41.78 -18.99
N LEU A 763 -22.77 -40.78 -19.62
CA LEU A 763 -21.60 -40.04 -19.12
C LEU A 763 -21.81 -38.52 -19.22
N THR A 764 -21.57 -37.83 -18.11
CA THR A 764 -21.46 -36.38 -18.04
C THR A 764 -19.99 -35.99 -17.93
N VAL A 765 -19.51 -35.14 -18.85
CA VAL A 765 -18.19 -34.51 -18.71
C VAL A 765 -18.38 -33.11 -18.13
N ALA A 766 -17.74 -32.83 -17.01
CA ALA A 766 -17.98 -31.65 -16.20
C ALA A 766 -16.69 -30.99 -15.73
N LYS A 767 -16.76 -29.71 -15.38
CA LYS A 767 -15.69 -29.00 -14.71
C LYS A 767 -16.22 -28.13 -13.57
N MET A 768 -15.38 -27.93 -12.57
CA MET A 768 -15.64 -27.06 -11.41
C MET A 768 -14.41 -26.19 -11.13
N ASN A 769 -14.60 -24.89 -10.93
CA ASN A 769 -13.53 -24.01 -10.49
C ASN A 769 -13.28 -24.23 -9.00
N GLY A 770 -12.26 -25.02 -8.65
CA GLY A 770 -11.92 -25.30 -7.27
C GLY A 770 -11.29 -24.11 -6.52
N ALA A 771 -10.95 -23.01 -7.22
CA ALA A 771 -10.53 -21.78 -6.56
C ALA A 771 -11.71 -20.97 -5.99
N GLU A 772 -12.92 -21.19 -6.49
CA GLU A 772 -14.13 -20.43 -6.13
C GLU A 772 -15.28 -21.32 -5.62
N ASN A 773 -15.06 -22.64 -5.56
CA ASN A 773 -16.00 -23.60 -5.01
C ASN A 773 -15.32 -24.44 -3.92
N SER A 774 -16.05 -24.83 -2.89
CA SER A 774 -15.63 -25.82 -1.90
C SER A 774 -16.74 -26.86 -1.74
N LEU A 775 -16.43 -28.11 -1.42
CA LEU A 775 -17.45 -29.15 -1.20
C LEU A 775 -17.49 -29.60 0.26
N PRO A 776 -18.67 -29.96 0.80
CA PRO A 776 -18.81 -30.42 2.18
C PRO A 776 -18.34 -31.89 2.36
N TYR A 777 -17.89 -32.56 1.29
CA TYR A 777 -17.54 -33.97 1.30
C TYR A 777 -16.04 -34.20 1.39
N LYS A 778 -15.58 -34.84 2.48
CA LYS A 778 -14.15 -35.09 2.74
C LYS A 778 -13.46 -35.83 1.58
N GLN A 779 -14.13 -36.82 0.98
CA GLN A 779 -13.58 -37.60 -0.13
C GLN A 779 -13.44 -36.80 -1.44
N PHE A 780 -14.10 -35.64 -1.55
CA PHE A 780 -13.98 -34.71 -2.68
C PHE A 780 -13.09 -33.51 -2.32
N THR A 781 -12.00 -33.76 -1.60
CA THR A 781 -10.96 -32.75 -1.31
C THR A 781 -9.83 -32.84 -2.34
N TRP A 782 -9.42 -31.71 -2.92
CA TRP A 782 -8.30 -31.63 -3.87
C TRP A 782 -7.15 -30.79 -3.29
N THR A 783 -5.92 -31.20 -3.55
CA THR A 783 -4.70 -30.53 -3.07
C THR A 783 -3.91 -29.82 -4.18
N GLY A 784 -4.34 -29.95 -5.45
CA GLY A 784 -3.67 -29.37 -6.60
C GLY A 784 -4.58 -29.23 -7.82
N TYR A 785 -4.05 -28.64 -8.90
CA TYR A 785 -4.78 -28.41 -10.14
C TYR A 785 -3.96 -28.83 -11.37
N PRO A 786 -4.57 -29.43 -12.41
CA PRO A 786 -5.93 -29.97 -12.42
C PRO A 786 -6.01 -31.27 -11.61
N THR A 787 -7.13 -31.46 -10.90
CA THR A 787 -7.53 -32.75 -10.35
C THR A 787 -8.69 -33.27 -11.20
N ILE A 788 -8.62 -34.53 -11.65
CA ILE A 788 -9.70 -35.13 -12.44
C ILE A 788 -10.22 -36.34 -11.67
N TRP A 789 -11.54 -36.39 -11.49
CA TRP A 789 -12.24 -37.48 -10.84
C TRP A 789 -13.23 -38.14 -11.78
N PHE A 790 -13.39 -39.44 -11.63
CA PHE A 790 -14.49 -40.19 -12.21
C PHE A 790 -15.40 -40.69 -11.09
N ILE A 791 -16.67 -40.32 -11.17
CA ILE A 791 -17.70 -40.65 -10.20
C ILE A 791 -18.70 -41.56 -10.90
N LYS A 792 -18.87 -42.78 -10.41
CA LYS A 792 -19.85 -43.73 -10.95
C LYS A 792 -21.27 -43.29 -10.58
N ALA A 793 -22.24 -43.54 -11.46
CA ALA A 793 -23.65 -43.31 -11.19
C ALA A 793 -24.07 -43.98 -9.85
N GLY A 794 -24.63 -43.19 -8.93
CA GLY A 794 -25.04 -43.67 -7.60
C GLY A 794 -23.90 -43.88 -6.59
N SER A 795 -22.65 -43.56 -6.94
CA SER A 795 -21.50 -43.63 -6.03
C SER A 795 -21.16 -42.25 -5.44
N ARG A 796 -20.74 -42.23 -4.18
CA ARG A 796 -20.18 -41.04 -3.52
C ARG A 796 -18.65 -41.08 -3.40
N THR A 797 -18.00 -42.02 -4.08
CA THR A 797 -16.55 -42.23 -4.02
C THR A 797 -15.90 -41.81 -5.34
N PRO A 798 -15.10 -40.73 -5.35
CA PRO A 798 -14.38 -40.33 -6.55
C PRO A 798 -13.21 -41.27 -6.84
N LEU A 799 -13.04 -41.66 -8.09
CA LEU A 799 -11.88 -42.36 -8.60
C LEU A 799 -10.92 -41.34 -9.24
N PRO A 800 -9.70 -41.14 -8.70
CA PRO A 800 -8.73 -40.23 -9.31
C PRO A 800 -8.28 -40.75 -10.68
N PHE A 801 -8.25 -39.85 -11.66
CA PHE A 801 -7.73 -40.14 -12.99
C PHE A 801 -6.24 -40.45 -12.93
N VAL A 802 -5.86 -41.60 -13.49
CA VAL A 802 -4.47 -42.01 -13.68
C VAL A 802 -4.30 -42.41 -15.14
N GLY A 803 -3.56 -41.59 -15.90
CA GLY A 803 -3.33 -41.80 -17.33
C GLY A 803 -2.76 -40.57 -18.03
N PRO A 804 -2.45 -40.67 -19.34
CA PRO A 804 -2.00 -39.53 -20.12
C PRO A 804 -3.14 -38.52 -20.31
N ARG A 805 -2.84 -37.23 -20.18
CA ARG A 805 -3.78 -36.12 -20.36
C ARG A 805 -4.07 -35.84 -21.85
N THR A 806 -4.50 -36.85 -22.57
CA THR A 806 -4.87 -36.82 -23.99
C THR A 806 -6.32 -37.28 -24.16
N VAL A 807 -6.96 -36.99 -25.30
CA VAL A 807 -8.34 -37.44 -25.60
C VAL A 807 -8.46 -38.96 -25.46
N ARG A 808 -7.44 -39.68 -25.97
CA ARG A 808 -7.35 -41.14 -25.87
C ARG A 808 -7.19 -41.62 -24.41
N GLY A 809 -6.32 -40.99 -23.63
CA GLY A 809 -6.14 -41.36 -22.22
C GLY A 809 -7.38 -41.15 -21.37
N LEU A 810 -8.12 -40.06 -21.60
CA LEU A 810 -9.42 -39.82 -20.97
C LEU A 810 -10.45 -40.88 -21.39
N TYR A 811 -10.50 -41.21 -22.67
CA TYR A 811 -11.36 -42.27 -23.20
C TYR A 811 -11.07 -43.63 -22.56
N ASP A 812 -9.82 -44.08 -22.55
CA ASP A 812 -9.44 -45.39 -22.02
C ASP A 812 -9.74 -45.53 -20.52
N PHE A 813 -9.48 -44.46 -19.76
CA PHE A 813 -9.82 -44.42 -18.34
C PHE A 813 -11.33 -44.52 -18.13
N VAL A 814 -12.11 -43.77 -18.90
CA VAL A 814 -13.58 -43.82 -18.85
C VAL A 814 -14.08 -45.21 -19.24
N GLN A 815 -13.57 -45.83 -20.31
CA GLN A 815 -13.97 -47.19 -20.72
C GLN A 815 -13.72 -48.23 -19.62
N LYS A 816 -12.57 -48.13 -18.95
CA LYS A 816 -12.18 -49.05 -17.90
C LYS A 816 -13.09 -48.95 -16.66
N HIS A 817 -13.62 -47.77 -16.38
CA HIS A 817 -14.31 -47.48 -15.12
C HIS A 817 -15.82 -47.24 -15.25
N ALA A 818 -16.34 -47.07 -16.47
CA ALA A 818 -17.77 -46.80 -16.70
C ALA A 818 -18.68 -47.91 -16.16
N THR A 819 -19.80 -47.49 -15.58
CA THR A 819 -20.84 -48.37 -15.04
C THR A 819 -21.59 -49.10 -16.15
N LYS A 820 -21.67 -48.51 -17.35
CA LYS A 820 -22.31 -49.07 -18.56
C LYS A 820 -21.31 -49.19 -19.71
N ALA A 821 -20.19 -49.88 -19.49
CA ALA A 821 -19.19 -50.15 -20.51
C ALA A 821 -19.64 -51.26 -21.49
N PRO A 822 -19.21 -51.24 -22.77
CA PRO A 822 -18.38 -50.20 -23.40
C PRO A 822 -19.22 -48.98 -23.83
N LEU A 823 -18.69 -47.78 -23.59
CA LEU A 823 -19.31 -46.53 -24.05
C LEU A 823 -18.93 -46.30 -25.53
N LYS A 824 -19.87 -46.26 -26.46
CA LYS A 824 -19.55 -45.94 -27.86
C LYS A 824 -19.36 -44.44 -28.02
N ILE A 825 -18.10 -43.99 -28.13
CA ILE A 825 -17.72 -42.59 -28.37
C ILE A 825 -16.97 -42.52 -29.70
N ASP A 826 -17.63 -41.97 -30.72
CA ASP A 826 -17.06 -41.87 -32.07
C ASP A 826 -16.01 -40.75 -32.17
N GLY A 827 -15.07 -40.87 -33.10
CA GLY A 827 -14.08 -39.82 -33.38
C GLY A 827 -12.92 -39.72 -32.38
N VAL A 828 -12.80 -40.65 -31.43
CA VAL A 828 -11.62 -40.75 -30.56
C VAL A 828 -10.42 -41.19 -31.41
N PRO A 829 -9.29 -40.45 -31.39
CA PRO A 829 -8.10 -40.82 -32.14
C PRO A 829 -7.65 -42.26 -31.82
N ALA A 830 -7.22 -43.00 -32.84
CA ALA A 830 -6.58 -44.29 -32.65
C ALA A 830 -5.33 -44.13 -31.77
N GLU A 831 -5.02 -45.15 -30.97
CA GLU A 831 -3.78 -45.19 -30.21
C GLU A 831 -2.61 -45.03 -31.19
N ILE A 832 -1.86 -43.93 -31.07
CA ILE A 832 -0.63 -43.77 -31.85
C ILE A 832 0.36 -44.75 -31.24
N PRO A 833 0.80 -45.81 -31.96
CA PRO A 833 1.85 -46.66 -31.46
C PRO A 833 3.08 -45.78 -31.27
N PHE A 834 3.64 -45.73 -30.06
CA PHE A 834 4.94 -45.10 -29.87
C PHE A 834 5.91 -45.77 -30.85
N PRO A 835 6.58 -45.01 -31.75
CA PRO A 835 7.57 -45.62 -32.62
C PRO A 835 8.70 -46.15 -31.73
N ALA A 836 8.86 -47.47 -31.70
CA ALA A 836 10.05 -48.12 -31.18
C ALA A 836 11.21 -47.80 -32.14
N GLY A 837 11.82 -46.63 -31.99
CA GLY A 837 12.82 -46.11 -32.93
C GLY A 837 13.94 -45.32 -32.26
N SER A 838 15.09 -45.99 -32.15
CA SER A 838 16.47 -45.53 -31.95
C SER A 838 16.81 -44.02 -32.05
N GLY A 839 16.72 -43.28 -30.95
CA GLY A 839 17.36 -41.97 -30.84
C GLY A 839 17.48 -41.50 -29.41
N ALA A 840 18.72 -41.49 -28.88
CA ALA A 840 19.32 -40.81 -27.70
C ALA A 840 18.54 -40.54 -26.38
N ALA A 841 17.23 -40.73 -26.30
CA ALA A 841 16.42 -40.64 -25.09
C ALA A 841 15.47 -41.82 -25.04
N LYS A 842 15.63 -42.69 -24.04
CA LYS A 842 14.65 -43.73 -23.72
C LYS A 842 13.56 -43.09 -22.87
N ALA A 843 12.32 -43.08 -23.36
CA ALA A 843 11.16 -42.85 -22.51
C ALA A 843 11.06 -44.03 -21.53
N VAL A 844 10.84 -43.72 -20.26
CA VAL A 844 10.81 -44.71 -19.17
C VAL A 844 9.42 -44.66 -18.55
N ASP A 845 8.70 -45.78 -18.54
CA ASP A 845 7.44 -45.91 -17.80
C ASP A 845 7.69 -46.10 -16.29
N SER A 846 6.62 -46.07 -15.48
CA SER A 846 6.72 -46.17 -14.02
C SER A 846 7.47 -47.43 -13.56
N THR A 847 7.27 -48.54 -14.28
CA THR A 847 7.86 -49.85 -13.95
C THR A 847 9.34 -49.89 -14.30
N THR A 848 9.75 -49.17 -15.36
CA THR A 848 11.12 -49.11 -15.82
C THR A 848 11.93 -48.03 -15.08
N PHE A 849 11.25 -47.02 -14.52
CA PHE A 849 11.84 -45.91 -13.75
C PHE A 849 12.40 -46.40 -12.42
N GLU A 850 11.65 -47.23 -11.70
CA GLU A 850 12.12 -47.85 -10.44
C GLU A 850 13.40 -48.67 -10.64
N ARG A 851 13.51 -49.37 -11.77
CA ARG A 851 14.68 -50.21 -12.07
C ARG A 851 15.90 -49.40 -12.50
N LEU A 852 15.72 -48.36 -13.32
CA LEU A 852 16.83 -47.61 -13.93
C LEU A 852 17.30 -46.41 -13.11
N VAL A 853 16.44 -45.83 -12.26
CA VAL A 853 16.73 -44.61 -11.50
C VAL A 853 16.82 -44.90 -10.00
N LEU A 854 15.82 -45.57 -9.44
CA LEU A 854 15.76 -45.83 -7.99
C LEU A 854 16.60 -47.04 -7.54
N ASN A 855 16.89 -47.98 -8.44
CA ASN A 855 17.77 -49.14 -8.19
C ASN A 855 19.01 -49.14 -9.09
N ALA A 856 19.44 -47.98 -9.61
CA ALA A 856 20.56 -47.84 -10.54
C ALA A 856 21.85 -48.55 -10.05
N ASP A 857 22.10 -48.50 -8.74
CA ASP A 857 23.23 -49.12 -8.06
C ASP A 857 23.25 -50.66 -8.18
N LYS A 858 22.07 -51.30 -8.30
CA LYS A 858 21.94 -52.77 -8.40
C LYS A 858 22.10 -53.30 -9.84
N VAL A 859 22.10 -52.41 -10.83
CA VAL A 859 22.22 -52.75 -12.27
C VAL A 859 23.50 -52.20 -12.90
N GLY A 860 24.42 -51.67 -12.10
CA GLY A 860 25.75 -51.22 -12.54
C GLY A 860 25.76 -49.93 -13.34
N LEU A 861 24.73 -49.08 -13.20
CA LEU A 861 24.63 -47.78 -13.86
C LEU A 861 25.05 -46.67 -12.88
N ASP A 862 26.12 -45.95 -13.20
CA ASP A 862 26.63 -44.86 -12.36
C ASP A 862 25.97 -43.53 -12.76
N LEU A 863 25.02 -43.05 -11.95
CA LEU A 863 24.30 -41.80 -12.18
C LEU A 863 24.95 -40.64 -11.40
N PRO A 864 25.02 -39.41 -11.99
CA PRO A 864 25.56 -38.22 -11.32
C PRO A 864 24.82 -37.89 -10.00
N ALA A 865 25.54 -37.34 -9.03
CA ALA A 865 25.02 -37.05 -7.67
C ALA A 865 23.86 -36.03 -7.62
N ALA A 866 23.60 -35.29 -8.70
CA ALA A 866 22.44 -34.40 -8.79
C ALA A 866 21.15 -35.10 -9.26
N VAL A 867 21.26 -36.37 -9.71
CA VAL A 867 20.17 -37.19 -10.25
C VAL A 867 19.73 -38.28 -9.27
N ARG A 868 20.64 -38.77 -8.40
CA ARG A 868 20.25 -39.50 -7.18
C ARG A 868 19.66 -38.50 -6.19
#